data_AF-A0AA40CDD1-F1
#
_entry.id   AF-A0AA40CDD1-F1
#
_cell.length_a   1.000
_cell.length_b   1.000
_cell.length_c   1.000
_cell.angle_alpha   90.00
_cell.angle_beta   90.00
_cell.angle_gamma   90.00
#
_symmetry.space_group_name_H-M   'P 1'
#
loop_
_entity.id
_entity.type
_entity.pdbx_description
1 polymer ?
#
loop_
_entity_poly.entity_id
_entity_poly.type
_entity_poly.pdbx_seq_one_letter_code
_entity_poly.pdbx_strand_id
1 'polypeptide(L)'
;MMRAQLQQQQQQPPPNGDAVPVADVSAPAQALAAGSATGSDSSAPLRNRAGESQSPYVRRHADTPVAWQPLDQATLEYSTRENKPIFMHIGFLADHHCRLTTEDSFSNRVVADLLNSSFVPILIDRDERPDLDTIYQNYSEAINATGGWPLNIFLTPDLYPIFSGIYWPGPGTEHSLAGISSMQSDTYGDFLAISQRVLTFWVEQEERCRKEAFEMLSKLRYFAQEGTLNSDEEGAAAAPAEAADIADLDIDQLDEALTAISSKFDPREYGFGTQKFPNPARLSFLLRLAHFPQEVRDVLGEKSIERATSMALGTLRRIRDRGLHDHLGAGFMRFSVTGDWSLPRFEKLVGDNALLLGVFLDAWLGQSSESITSDVEFADVVFELADYLTSPPVRLANGGFATSEAADSFYRKGDRHMREGAYYLWTRKEFDQVVGGDASDGQHDVLVAAAHWNAREDGNVPREQDPYDEFINQNVLYVVKDAQELSRQFGIPVSEVERILLSAKDKLRARREKERMRPGIDEKVVVYINGMVISALARTAAAVRSVDPERAARYLEAAKEAAAFIRDKVTVDGILRRFFSDGPSDTRAFAEDYAFLIDGLLDLYDATLDKEWLAWASKLQDEQLRQFYDYPGHATSSVSPPRRSYSGGFYSTEEETLSKTILRLKSGMDKLQPSTNAVSVSNLFRLGTLLVNAERISLAKTTIGAFEAEILQHPWLFASLLIGVVAAKLGVKEVKLAAGDKEGLRRYYTLPRAEARALILTPEREAGPEAAAPEVRAAEGGEDKAQPAGTKETKVEEEPAPVTTDAPVAGEADPADGEGEEKPVAAEPGAVAVAEDKEPVEAVAPGLTGVPK
;
A
#
# COMPACT_ATOMS: atom_id res chain seq x y z
N MET A 1 6.24 9.25 -28.52
CA MET A 1 6.76 10.06 -29.65
C MET A 1 6.80 11.55 -29.37
N MET A 2 5.84 12.18 -28.68
CA MET A 2 6.01 13.56 -28.17
C MET A 2 7.26 13.68 -27.26
N ARG A 3 7.51 12.66 -26.41
CA ARG A 3 8.78 12.43 -25.71
C ARG A 3 10.01 12.41 -26.64
N ALA A 4 9.89 11.79 -27.82
CA ALA A 4 10.97 11.71 -28.81
C ALA A 4 11.14 13.01 -29.61
N GLN A 5 10.08 13.79 -29.85
CA GLN A 5 10.16 15.12 -30.48
C GLN A 5 10.73 16.18 -29.53
N LEU A 6 10.37 16.12 -28.24
CA LEU A 6 10.97 16.96 -27.19
C LEU A 6 12.47 16.64 -27.01
N GLN A 7 12.87 15.38 -27.18
CA GLN A 7 14.28 14.96 -27.22
C GLN A 7 14.99 15.34 -28.53
N GLN A 8 14.31 15.32 -29.68
CA GLN A 8 14.91 15.66 -30.99
C GLN A 8 15.17 17.16 -31.17
N GLN A 9 14.35 18.04 -30.59
CA GLN A 9 14.58 19.50 -30.64
C GLN A 9 15.82 19.96 -29.88
N GLN A 10 16.41 19.12 -29.02
CA GLN A 10 17.66 19.42 -28.29
C GLN A 10 18.94 19.08 -29.07
N GLN A 11 18.85 18.36 -30.19
CA GLN A 11 20.03 17.96 -30.98
C GLN A 11 20.50 19.03 -31.99
N GLN A 12 19.93 20.24 -31.96
CA GLN A 12 20.41 21.34 -32.78
C GLN A 12 21.36 22.24 -31.98
N PRO A 13 22.60 22.48 -32.45
CA PRO A 13 23.52 23.39 -31.79
C PRO A 13 22.99 24.83 -31.85
N PRO A 14 23.34 25.69 -30.87
CA PRO A 14 22.91 27.07 -30.88
C PRO A 14 23.51 27.80 -32.10
N PRO A 15 22.79 28.73 -32.73
CA PRO A 15 23.37 29.59 -33.76
C PRO A 15 24.46 30.47 -33.12
N ASN A 16 25.58 30.59 -33.83
CA ASN A 16 26.75 31.37 -33.41
C ASN A 16 26.35 32.81 -33.04
N GLY A 17 26.95 33.28 -31.94
CA GLY A 17 26.72 34.60 -31.39
C GLY A 17 27.15 35.72 -32.31
N ASP A 18 26.23 36.65 -32.55
CA ASP A 18 26.53 38.06 -32.75
C ASP A 18 25.70 38.86 -31.74
N ALA A 19 26.41 39.73 -31.00
CA ALA A 19 25.83 40.57 -29.96
C ALA A 19 24.84 41.59 -30.57
N VAL A 20 23.63 41.65 -30.01
CA VAL A 20 22.64 42.70 -30.28
C VAL A 20 22.11 43.21 -28.93
N PRO A 21 21.96 44.54 -28.73
CA PRO A 21 21.89 45.11 -27.39
C PRO A 21 20.52 44.93 -26.73
N VAL A 22 20.57 44.91 -25.39
CA VAL A 22 19.43 44.90 -24.47
C VAL A 22 18.48 46.05 -24.80
N ALA A 23 17.24 45.73 -25.17
CA ALA A 23 16.16 46.70 -25.33
C ALA A 23 15.02 46.38 -24.35
N ASP A 24 14.84 47.35 -23.47
CA ASP A 24 13.72 47.73 -22.59
C ASP A 24 12.44 46.86 -22.57
N VAL A 25 12.12 46.37 -21.37
CA VAL A 25 10.89 45.63 -21.05
C VAL A 25 9.84 46.64 -20.56
N SER A 26 8.99 47.10 -21.46
CA SER A 26 7.80 47.93 -21.17
C SER A 26 6.73 47.71 -22.25
N ALA A 27 5.96 46.62 -22.11
CA ALA A 27 4.57 46.28 -22.53
C ALA A 27 3.83 47.07 -23.68
N PRO A 28 2.65 46.60 -24.18
CA PRO A 28 2.01 45.27 -24.11
C PRO A 28 1.29 44.81 -25.42
N ALA A 29 0.78 43.58 -25.40
CA ALA A 29 -0.49 43.11 -25.99
C ALA A 29 -1.12 43.96 -27.14
N GLN A 30 -0.85 43.62 -28.40
CA GLN A 30 -1.71 43.98 -29.55
C GLN A 30 -1.24 43.25 -30.83
N ALA A 31 -1.53 41.95 -30.95
CA ALA A 31 -1.42 41.24 -32.24
C ALA A 31 -2.21 39.91 -32.27
N LEU A 32 -3.43 39.89 -31.73
CA LEU A 32 -4.38 38.77 -31.94
C LEU A 32 -5.81 39.36 -32.01
N ALA A 33 -6.05 40.20 -33.02
CA ALA A 33 -7.40 40.65 -33.38
C ALA A 33 -7.43 41.19 -34.81
N ALA A 34 -7.60 40.32 -35.80
CA ALA A 34 -8.13 40.70 -37.12
C ALA A 34 -8.56 39.45 -37.91
N GLY A 35 -9.86 39.14 -37.88
CA GLY A 35 -10.46 38.01 -38.63
C GLY A 35 -11.96 37.83 -38.36
N SER A 36 -12.76 38.88 -38.59
CA SER A 36 -14.23 38.99 -38.72
C SER A 36 -15.19 37.93 -38.13
N ALA A 37 -15.80 38.32 -37.00
CA ALA A 37 -17.25 38.50 -36.78
C ALA A 37 -18.25 37.35 -37.12
N THR A 38 -18.58 36.57 -36.08
CA THR A 38 -19.95 36.43 -35.56
C THR A 38 -19.86 36.51 -34.03
N GLY A 39 -20.81 37.20 -33.37
CA GLY A 39 -20.67 37.64 -31.98
C GLY A 39 -20.33 36.53 -30.99
N SER A 40 -19.18 36.66 -30.30
CA SER A 40 -18.86 35.86 -29.13
C SER A 40 -19.19 36.68 -27.88
N ASP A 41 -20.20 36.24 -27.13
CA ASP A 41 -20.21 36.47 -25.69
C ASP A 41 -18.91 35.85 -25.14
N SER A 42 -17.85 36.65 -24.98
CA SER A 42 -16.67 36.17 -24.28
C SER A 42 -17.11 35.81 -22.86
N SER A 43 -17.07 34.52 -22.52
CA SER A 43 -17.47 34.06 -21.20
C SER A 43 -16.65 34.79 -20.12
N ALA A 44 -17.31 35.11 -19.00
CA ALA A 44 -16.65 35.80 -17.90
C ALA A 44 -15.39 35.02 -17.47
N PRO A 45 -14.30 35.70 -17.10
CA PRO A 45 -13.08 35.03 -16.66
C PRO A 45 -13.38 34.07 -15.50
N LEU A 46 -12.74 32.90 -15.50
CA LEU A 46 -12.89 31.92 -14.44
C LEU A 46 -12.56 32.56 -13.08
N ARG A 47 -13.42 32.34 -12.10
CA ARG A 47 -13.14 32.66 -10.70
C ARG A 47 -12.64 31.40 -9.99
N ASN A 48 -11.75 31.57 -9.02
CA ASN A 48 -11.34 30.45 -8.16
C ASN A 48 -12.55 29.96 -7.34
N ARG A 49 -12.87 28.66 -7.45
CA ARG A 49 -13.97 27.96 -6.75
C ARG A 49 -13.46 26.98 -5.69
N ALA A 50 -12.16 26.90 -5.42
CA ALA A 50 -11.60 25.95 -4.45
C ALA A 50 -12.19 26.10 -3.04
N GLY A 51 -12.56 27.32 -2.64
CA GLY A 51 -13.24 27.58 -1.37
C GLY A 51 -14.65 27.00 -1.25
N GLU A 52 -15.26 26.55 -2.35
CA GLU A 52 -16.57 25.87 -2.38
C GLU A 52 -16.45 24.37 -2.00
N SER A 53 -15.24 23.80 -1.95
CA SER A 53 -15.04 22.35 -1.72
C SER A 53 -15.20 21.94 -0.24
N GLN A 54 -15.65 20.70 -0.03
CA GLN A 54 -15.66 20.06 1.29
C GLN A 54 -14.31 19.43 1.68
N SER A 55 -13.38 19.24 0.73
CA SER A 55 -12.02 18.78 1.02
C SER A 55 -11.17 19.90 1.63
N PRO A 56 -10.56 19.69 2.82
CA PRO A 56 -9.60 20.63 3.40
C PRO A 56 -8.40 20.90 2.48
N TYR A 57 -7.92 19.88 1.76
CA TYR A 57 -6.84 20.03 0.79
C TYR A 57 -7.23 21.00 -0.31
N VAL A 58 -8.37 20.79 -0.97
CA VAL A 58 -8.83 21.66 -2.05
C VAL A 58 -9.05 23.09 -1.54
N ARG A 59 -9.73 23.26 -0.39
CA ARG A 59 -9.98 24.59 0.20
C ARG A 59 -8.72 25.39 0.50
N ARG A 60 -7.59 24.73 0.80
CA ARG A 60 -6.31 25.42 1.05
C ARG A 60 -5.85 26.26 -0.15
N HIS A 61 -6.37 26.00 -1.34
CA HIS A 61 -6.02 26.73 -2.56
C HIS A 61 -6.99 27.88 -2.91
N ALA A 62 -7.95 28.20 -2.05
CA ALA A 62 -8.94 29.27 -2.28
C ALA A 62 -8.31 30.65 -2.51
N ASP A 63 -7.17 30.93 -1.89
CA ASP A 63 -6.46 32.21 -1.99
C ASP A 63 -5.34 32.21 -3.04
N THR A 64 -5.10 31.07 -3.71
CA THR A 64 -4.11 31.02 -4.80
C THR A 64 -4.62 31.77 -6.03
N PRO A 65 -3.73 32.38 -6.84
CA PRO A 65 -4.12 33.11 -8.05
C PRO A 65 -4.68 32.21 -9.17
N VAL A 66 -4.49 30.90 -9.11
CA VAL A 66 -5.08 29.95 -10.08
C VAL A 66 -6.59 29.86 -9.86
N ALA A 67 -7.36 29.98 -10.93
CA ALA A 67 -8.81 29.95 -10.94
C ALA A 67 -9.35 28.51 -10.89
N TRP A 68 -9.02 27.76 -9.83
CA TRP A 68 -9.37 26.35 -9.68
C TRP A 68 -10.87 26.09 -9.81
N GLN A 69 -11.20 25.04 -10.57
CA GLN A 69 -12.56 24.55 -10.78
C GLN A 69 -12.71 23.14 -10.18
N PRO A 70 -13.89 22.79 -9.62
CA PRO A 70 -14.23 21.40 -9.33
C PRO A 70 -14.41 20.61 -10.63
N LEU A 71 -14.25 19.29 -10.59
CA LEU A 71 -14.64 18.43 -11.70
C LEU A 71 -16.17 18.22 -11.67
N ASP A 72 -16.92 19.17 -12.22
CA ASP A 72 -18.37 19.13 -12.38
C ASP A 72 -18.81 19.29 -13.84
N GLN A 73 -20.10 19.04 -14.10
CA GLN A 73 -20.67 19.13 -15.45
C GLN A 73 -20.49 20.52 -16.06
N ALA A 74 -20.66 21.58 -15.28
CA ALA A 74 -20.51 22.96 -15.74
C ALA A 74 -19.06 23.26 -16.20
N THR A 75 -18.07 22.73 -15.49
CA THR A 75 -16.65 22.88 -15.80
C THR A 75 -16.28 22.14 -17.09
N LEU A 76 -16.80 20.93 -17.30
CA LEU A 76 -16.59 20.17 -18.54
C LEU A 76 -17.27 20.83 -19.75
N GLU A 77 -18.50 21.33 -19.57
CA GLU A 77 -19.21 22.09 -20.61
C GLU A 77 -18.48 23.37 -20.98
N TYR A 78 -17.92 24.07 -19.98
CA TYR A 78 -17.07 25.24 -20.21
C TYR A 78 -15.80 24.88 -20.99
N SER A 79 -15.05 23.85 -20.57
CA SER A 79 -13.86 23.38 -21.29
C SER A 79 -14.17 23.03 -22.75
N THR A 80 -15.29 22.35 -22.98
CA THR A 80 -15.75 21.98 -24.33
C THR A 80 -16.14 23.20 -25.15
N ARG A 81 -16.94 24.12 -24.59
CA ARG A 81 -17.42 25.31 -25.30
C ARG A 81 -16.28 26.25 -25.69
N GLU A 82 -15.33 26.46 -24.79
CA GLU A 82 -14.18 27.34 -25.00
C GLU A 82 -13.04 26.65 -25.77
N ASN A 83 -13.16 25.36 -26.06
CA ASN A 83 -12.12 24.51 -26.64
C ASN A 83 -10.76 24.62 -25.93
N LYS A 84 -10.80 24.67 -24.59
CA LYS A 84 -9.60 24.79 -23.75
C LYS A 84 -9.23 23.45 -23.13
N PRO A 85 -7.96 23.03 -23.19
CA PRO A 85 -7.50 21.82 -22.50
C PRO A 85 -7.64 22.00 -20.98
N ILE A 86 -7.79 20.88 -20.29
CA ILE A 86 -7.87 20.84 -18.83
C ILE A 86 -6.45 20.66 -18.29
N PHE A 87 -6.10 21.41 -17.25
CA PHE A 87 -4.95 21.12 -16.40
C PHE A 87 -5.49 20.57 -15.08
N MET A 88 -5.21 19.30 -14.78
CA MET A 88 -5.64 18.65 -13.54
C MET A 88 -4.46 18.43 -12.62
N HIS A 89 -4.61 18.88 -11.37
CA HIS A 89 -3.66 18.62 -10.29
C HIS A 89 -4.29 17.71 -9.24
N ILE A 90 -3.64 16.58 -8.95
CA ILE A 90 -4.09 15.61 -7.93
C ILE A 90 -3.04 15.54 -6.81
N GLY A 91 -3.47 15.75 -5.57
CA GLY A 91 -2.61 15.70 -4.39
C GLY A 91 -3.39 15.46 -3.10
N PHE A 92 -2.73 15.62 -1.96
CA PHE A 92 -3.36 15.54 -0.63
C PHE A 92 -2.63 16.42 0.37
N LEU A 93 -3.28 16.68 1.51
CA LEU A 93 -2.86 17.71 2.46
C LEU A 93 -1.48 17.45 3.10
N ALA A 94 -1.13 16.18 3.32
CA ALA A 94 0.09 15.82 4.03
C ALA A 94 1.36 15.84 3.17
N ASP A 95 1.23 15.78 1.84
CA ASP A 95 2.35 15.59 0.91
C ASP A 95 3.26 16.82 0.80
N HIS A 96 4.56 16.60 0.99
CA HIS A 96 5.54 17.68 0.93
C HIS A 96 5.64 18.34 -0.46
N HIS A 97 5.64 17.55 -1.53
CA HIS A 97 5.80 18.11 -2.87
C HIS A 97 4.52 18.80 -3.38
N CYS A 98 3.34 18.44 -2.89
CA CYS A 98 2.09 19.16 -3.14
C CYS A 98 2.19 20.59 -2.56
N ARG A 99 2.74 20.72 -1.34
CA ARG A 99 3.01 22.04 -0.73
C ARG A 99 4.02 22.83 -1.57
N LEU A 100 5.17 22.24 -1.91
CA LEU A 100 6.18 22.93 -2.74
C LEU A 100 5.60 23.39 -4.08
N THR A 101 4.82 22.54 -4.76
CA THR A 101 4.19 22.91 -6.04
C THR A 101 3.27 24.13 -5.88
N THR A 102 2.58 24.22 -4.73
CA THR A 102 1.70 25.34 -4.44
C THR A 102 2.46 26.63 -4.20
N GLU A 103 3.56 26.56 -3.44
CA GLU A 103 4.40 27.71 -3.12
C GLU A 103 5.14 28.22 -4.36
N ASP A 104 5.75 27.33 -5.13
CA ASP A 104 6.65 27.70 -6.22
C ASP A 104 5.90 27.96 -7.54
N SER A 105 4.88 27.16 -7.84
CA SER A 105 4.16 27.23 -9.12
C SER A 105 2.79 27.91 -8.99
N PHE A 106 1.90 27.42 -8.12
CA PHE A 106 0.52 27.93 -8.10
C PHE A 106 0.38 29.31 -7.46
N SER A 107 1.36 29.76 -6.68
CA SER A 107 1.43 31.13 -6.16
C SER A 107 2.14 32.10 -7.11
N ASN A 108 2.82 31.60 -8.14
CA ASN A 108 3.48 32.42 -9.15
C ASN A 108 2.46 33.00 -10.14
N ARG A 109 2.37 34.33 -10.23
CA ARG A 109 1.39 35.02 -11.09
C ARG A 109 1.55 34.69 -12.57
N VAL A 110 2.78 34.50 -13.06
CA VAL A 110 3.02 34.19 -14.48
C VAL A 110 2.46 32.80 -14.82
N VAL A 111 2.68 31.83 -13.94
CA VAL A 111 2.12 30.47 -14.09
C VAL A 111 0.59 30.52 -13.97
N ALA A 112 0.06 31.21 -12.97
CA ALA A 112 -1.38 31.31 -12.76
C ALA A 112 -2.11 32.01 -13.92
N ASP A 113 -1.56 33.10 -14.46
CA ASP A 113 -2.13 33.81 -15.60
C ASP A 113 -2.14 32.93 -16.85
N LEU A 114 -1.10 32.11 -17.08
CA LEU A 114 -1.08 31.13 -18.16
C LEU A 114 -2.19 30.07 -17.96
N LEU A 115 -2.26 29.47 -16.77
CA LEU A 115 -3.27 28.44 -16.46
C LEU A 115 -4.69 28.99 -16.61
N ASN A 116 -4.98 30.18 -16.09
CA ASN A 116 -6.31 30.79 -16.10
C ASN A 116 -6.76 31.20 -17.50
N SER A 117 -5.83 31.65 -18.35
CA SER A 117 -6.15 32.13 -19.68
C SER A 117 -6.26 31.02 -20.71
N SER A 118 -5.43 29.97 -20.58
CA SER A 118 -5.20 28.99 -21.63
C SER A 118 -5.70 27.58 -21.30
N PHE A 119 -5.98 27.30 -20.02
CA PHE A 119 -6.47 26.00 -19.55
C PHE A 119 -7.74 26.14 -18.72
N VAL A 120 -8.38 25.02 -18.42
CA VAL A 120 -9.35 24.88 -17.34
C VAL A 120 -8.65 24.17 -16.17
N PRO A 121 -8.19 24.90 -15.13
CA PRO A 121 -7.47 24.30 -14.03
C PRO A 121 -8.45 23.59 -13.07
N ILE A 122 -8.23 22.30 -12.85
CA ILE A 122 -9.01 21.43 -11.96
C ILE A 122 -8.11 20.92 -10.85
N LEU A 123 -8.63 20.91 -9.63
CA LEU A 123 -7.91 20.49 -8.43
C LEU A 123 -8.65 19.35 -7.75
N ILE A 124 -7.93 18.27 -7.44
CA ILE A 124 -8.48 17.03 -6.90
C ILE A 124 -7.70 16.61 -5.64
N ASP A 125 -8.43 16.30 -4.57
CA ASP A 125 -7.92 15.56 -3.42
C ASP A 125 -7.98 14.06 -3.71
N ARG A 126 -6.84 13.35 -3.65
CA ARG A 126 -6.81 11.90 -3.90
C ARG A 126 -7.62 11.08 -2.89
N ASP A 127 -7.80 11.58 -1.67
CA ASP A 127 -8.58 10.86 -0.66
C ASP A 127 -10.08 11.02 -0.91
N GLU A 128 -10.49 12.13 -1.55
CA GLU A 128 -11.85 12.37 -2.03
C GLU A 128 -12.15 11.63 -3.33
N ARG A 129 -11.22 11.64 -4.30
CA ARG A 129 -11.38 11.02 -5.63
C ARG A 129 -10.27 10.01 -5.94
N PRO A 130 -10.20 8.89 -5.19
CA PRO A 130 -9.23 7.81 -5.42
C PRO A 130 -9.41 7.14 -6.79
N ASP A 131 -10.60 7.24 -7.36
CA ASP A 131 -10.96 6.77 -8.69
C ASP A 131 -10.19 7.51 -9.79
N LEU A 132 -10.14 8.84 -9.73
CA LEU A 132 -9.39 9.66 -10.68
C LEU A 132 -7.89 9.51 -10.46
N ASP A 133 -7.47 9.54 -9.20
CA ASP A 133 -6.08 9.34 -8.79
C ASP A 133 -5.53 8.03 -9.38
N THR A 134 -6.24 6.91 -9.19
CA THR A 134 -5.78 5.62 -9.71
C THR A 134 -5.70 5.58 -11.24
N ILE A 135 -6.70 6.12 -11.96
CA ILE A 135 -6.71 6.11 -13.43
C ILE A 135 -5.50 6.87 -13.98
N TYR A 136 -5.23 8.06 -13.45
CA TYR A 136 -4.17 8.90 -13.98
C TYR A 136 -2.79 8.56 -13.43
N GLN A 137 -2.67 7.94 -12.26
CA GLN A 137 -1.43 7.30 -11.83
C GLN A 137 -1.06 6.14 -12.75
N ASN A 138 -2.02 5.27 -13.10
CA ASN A 138 -1.81 4.19 -14.06
C ASN A 138 -1.36 4.73 -15.42
N TYR A 139 -1.92 5.87 -15.88
CA TYR A 139 -1.44 6.56 -17.07
C TYR A 139 0.02 7.02 -16.93
N SER A 140 0.35 7.71 -15.84
CA SER A 140 1.71 8.21 -15.62
C SER A 140 2.72 7.07 -15.55
N GLU A 141 2.41 5.99 -14.83
CA GLU A 141 3.27 4.82 -14.73
C GLU A 141 3.47 4.14 -16.09
N ALA A 142 2.40 3.93 -16.86
CA ALA A 142 2.48 3.27 -18.17
C ALA A 142 3.31 4.08 -19.20
N ILE A 143 3.29 5.41 -19.13
CA ILE A 143 3.95 6.28 -20.12
C ILE A 143 5.32 6.77 -19.65
N ASN A 144 5.43 7.15 -18.39
CA ASN A 144 6.62 7.77 -17.82
C ASN A 144 7.46 6.82 -16.95
N ALA A 145 7.01 5.57 -16.75
CA ALA A 145 7.62 4.61 -15.82
C ALA A 145 7.75 5.15 -14.38
N THR A 146 6.95 6.17 -14.06
CA THR A 146 6.98 6.91 -12.80
C THR A 146 5.56 7.33 -12.43
N GLY A 147 5.18 7.08 -11.19
CA GLY A 147 3.96 7.53 -10.55
C GLY A 147 4.30 8.17 -9.20
N GLY A 148 3.39 8.97 -8.67
CA GLY A 148 3.62 9.66 -7.39
C GLY A 148 2.79 10.91 -7.24
N TRP A 149 2.96 11.59 -6.10
CA TRP A 149 2.28 12.84 -5.81
C TRP A 149 3.28 13.99 -5.65
N PRO A 150 2.87 15.22 -6.01
CA PRO A 150 1.65 15.56 -6.72
C PRO A 150 1.64 14.97 -8.13
N LEU A 151 0.46 14.75 -8.68
CA LEU A 151 0.28 14.33 -10.06
C LEU A 151 -0.30 15.50 -10.88
N ASN A 152 0.47 15.98 -11.84
CA ASN A 152 0.08 17.05 -12.77
C ASN A 152 -0.24 16.43 -14.13
N ILE A 153 -1.44 16.68 -14.66
CA ILE A 153 -1.91 16.06 -15.91
C ILE A 153 -2.57 17.12 -16.80
N PHE A 154 -2.21 17.12 -18.08
CA PHE A 154 -2.94 17.85 -19.11
C PHE A 154 -3.88 16.90 -19.84
N LEU A 155 -5.12 17.34 -20.00
CA LEU A 155 -6.23 16.55 -20.53
C LEU A 155 -6.92 17.30 -21.67
N THR A 156 -7.48 16.57 -22.62
CA THR A 156 -8.47 17.13 -23.56
C THR A 156 -9.74 17.54 -22.82
N PRO A 157 -10.64 18.35 -23.41
CA PRO A 157 -11.97 18.61 -22.84
C PRO A 157 -12.78 17.34 -22.53
N ASP A 158 -12.51 16.26 -23.26
CA ASP A 158 -13.11 14.93 -23.08
C ASP A 158 -12.44 14.08 -21.99
N LEU A 159 -11.48 14.66 -21.24
CA LEU A 159 -10.70 14.01 -20.17
C LEU A 159 -9.68 12.96 -20.65
N TYR A 160 -9.25 13.03 -21.91
CA TYR A 160 -8.21 12.13 -22.44
C TYR A 160 -6.81 12.66 -22.10
N PRO A 161 -5.90 11.84 -21.57
CA PRO A 161 -4.59 12.28 -21.11
C PRO A 161 -3.66 12.63 -22.27
N ILE A 162 -3.14 13.86 -22.23
CA ILE A 162 -2.18 14.42 -23.20
C ILE A 162 -0.76 14.22 -22.69
N PHE A 163 -0.49 14.67 -21.46
CA PHE A 163 0.82 14.65 -20.84
C PHE A 163 0.67 14.64 -19.32
N SER A 164 1.57 13.95 -18.61
CA SER A 164 1.61 13.98 -17.15
C SER A 164 3.03 14.01 -16.61
N GLY A 165 3.15 14.43 -15.36
CA GLY A 165 4.36 14.33 -14.56
C GLY A 165 4.04 14.54 -13.09
N ILE A 166 5.06 14.37 -12.26
CA ILE A 166 4.91 14.51 -10.81
C ILE A 166 5.21 15.97 -10.39
N TYR A 167 6.20 16.19 -9.55
CA TYR A 167 6.67 17.53 -9.22
C TYR A 167 7.41 18.21 -10.38
N TRP A 168 6.99 19.42 -10.73
CA TRP A 168 7.72 20.33 -11.62
C TRP A 168 8.01 21.64 -10.87
N PRO A 169 9.29 22.09 -10.84
CA PRO A 169 9.65 23.33 -10.17
C PRO A 169 9.00 24.54 -10.83
N GLY A 170 8.69 25.58 -10.04
CA GLY A 170 8.24 26.87 -10.55
C GLY A 170 9.37 27.64 -11.26
N PRO A 171 9.05 28.66 -12.09
CA PRO A 171 10.09 29.45 -12.75
C PRO A 171 10.90 30.25 -11.73
N GLY A 172 12.23 30.19 -11.85
CA GLY A 172 13.17 30.90 -10.98
C GLY A 172 13.51 30.18 -9.67
N THR A 173 13.08 28.94 -9.47
CA THR A 173 13.51 28.13 -8.33
C THR A 173 14.94 27.60 -8.55
N GLU A 174 15.85 27.92 -7.64
CA GLU A 174 17.25 27.45 -7.65
C GLU A 174 17.41 26.08 -6.97
N HIS A 175 16.46 25.15 -7.18
CA HIS A 175 16.51 23.83 -6.55
C HIS A 175 17.33 22.84 -7.38
N SER A 176 18.25 22.11 -6.73
CA SER A 176 18.96 20.99 -7.36
C SER A 176 17.96 19.88 -7.67
N LEU A 177 17.92 19.38 -8.90
CA LEU A 177 16.95 18.36 -9.35
C LEU A 177 17.33 16.93 -8.90
N ALA A 178 18.25 16.79 -7.94
CA ALA A 178 18.79 15.52 -7.50
C ALA A 178 17.91 14.84 -6.44
N GLY A 179 16.96 13.99 -6.85
CA GLY A 179 16.23 13.13 -5.89
C GLY A 179 14.83 12.72 -6.33
N ILE A 180 14.17 13.57 -7.12
CA ILE A 180 13.10 13.16 -8.02
C ILE A 180 13.81 12.64 -9.27
N SER A 181 13.35 11.55 -9.91
CA SER A 181 14.07 10.96 -11.05
C SER A 181 14.50 12.07 -12.02
N SER A 182 15.81 12.35 -12.07
CA SER A 182 16.41 13.46 -12.82
C SER A 182 16.11 13.39 -14.31
N MET A 183 15.51 12.29 -14.77
CA MET A 183 15.06 12.11 -16.13
C MET A 183 13.96 13.08 -16.58
N GLN A 184 13.11 13.63 -15.71
CA GLN A 184 12.01 14.50 -16.16
C GLN A 184 12.39 15.99 -16.20
N SER A 185 12.99 16.51 -15.14
CA SER A 185 13.28 17.95 -15.03
C SER A 185 14.42 18.41 -15.92
N ASP A 186 15.49 17.61 -16.06
CA ASP A 186 16.62 17.91 -16.97
C ASP A 186 16.17 17.87 -18.45
N THR A 187 15.09 17.14 -18.74
CA THR A 187 14.55 16.96 -20.10
C THR A 187 13.53 18.03 -20.48
N TYR A 188 12.71 18.52 -19.53
CA TYR A 188 11.51 19.31 -19.85
C TYR A 188 11.51 20.77 -19.37
N GLY A 189 12.39 21.16 -18.44
CA GLY A 189 12.42 22.52 -17.88
C GLY A 189 11.46 22.70 -16.69
N ASP A 190 11.14 23.96 -16.36
CA ASP A 190 10.23 24.31 -15.28
C ASP A 190 8.74 24.14 -15.66
N PHE A 191 7.84 24.30 -14.68
CA PHE A 191 6.39 24.19 -14.85
C PHE A 191 5.86 25.09 -15.97
N LEU A 192 6.41 26.31 -16.09
CA LEU A 192 5.98 27.29 -17.10
C LEU A 192 6.35 26.82 -18.51
N ALA A 193 7.59 26.37 -18.71
CA ALA A 193 8.07 25.86 -19.98
C ALA A 193 7.29 24.62 -20.43
N ILE A 194 6.99 23.71 -19.51
CA ILE A 194 6.16 22.52 -19.77
C ILE A 194 4.76 22.92 -20.23
N SER A 195 4.11 23.81 -19.47
CA SER A 195 2.75 24.28 -19.77
C SER A 195 2.68 24.98 -21.13
N GLN A 196 3.67 25.81 -21.46
CA GLN A 196 3.75 26.47 -22.76
C GLN A 196 3.90 25.49 -23.91
N ARG A 197 4.74 24.45 -23.77
CA ARG A 197 4.92 23.42 -24.81
C ARG A 197 3.64 22.63 -25.07
N VAL A 198 2.92 22.25 -24.02
CA VAL A 198 1.62 21.57 -24.15
C VAL A 198 0.61 22.48 -24.84
N LEU A 199 0.56 23.76 -24.47
CA LEU A 199 -0.32 24.75 -25.11
C LEU A 199 0.01 24.93 -26.60
N THR A 200 1.30 25.08 -26.95
CA THR A 200 1.74 25.18 -28.34
C THR A 200 1.30 23.94 -29.14
N PHE A 201 1.47 22.73 -28.57
CA PHE A 201 1.02 21.51 -29.22
C PHE A 201 -0.51 21.45 -29.41
N TRP A 202 -1.29 21.92 -28.42
CA TRP A 202 -2.74 22.02 -28.54
C TRP A 202 -3.16 22.98 -29.65
N VAL A 203 -2.61 24.19 -29.67
CA VAL A 203 -3.00 25.26 -30.62
C VAL A 203 -2.56 24.93 -32.04
N GLU A 204 -1.34 24.41 -32.23
CA GLU A 204 -0.78 24.16 -33.56
C GLU A 204 -1.21 22.81 -34.15
N GLN A 205 -1.54 21.82 -33.32
CA GLN A 205 -1.76 20.42 -33.73
C GLN A 205 -2.96 19.77 -33.03
N GLU A 206 -4.06 20.51 -32.81
CA GLU A 206 -5.23 20.05 -32.03
C GLU A 206 -5.76 18.67 -32.46
N GLU A 207 -6.04 18.47 -33.75
CA GLU A 207 -6.58 17.19 -34.26
C GLU A 207 -5.65 16.01 -33.93
N ARG A 208 -4.34 16.22 -34.09
CA ARG A 208 -3.33 15.23 -33.76
C ARG A 208 -3.27 14.99 -32.25
N CYS A 209 -3.33 16.04 -31.44
CA CYS A 209 -3.35 15.94 -29.98
C CYS A 209 -4.53 15.10 -29.50
N ARG A 210 -5.75 15.38 -29.99
CA ARG A 210 -6.95 14.61 -29.66
C ARG A 210 -6.85 13.14 -30.06
N LYS A 211 -6.36 12.88 -31.28
CA LYS A 211 -6.14 11.52 -31.78
C LYS A 211 -5.14 10.76 -30.91
N GLU A 212 -4.00 11.37 -30.61
CA GLU A 212 -2.97 10.77 -29.76
C GLU A 212 -3.50 10.53 -28.33
N ALA A 213 -4.21 11.48 -27.72
CA ALA A 213 -4.80 11.31 -26.40
C ALA A 213 -5.84 10.18 -26.36
N PHE A 214 -6.66 10.03 -27.41
CA PHE A 214 -7.61 8.92 -27.53
C PHE A 214 -6.91 7.55 -27.70
N GLU A 215 -5.86 7.49 -28.50
CA GLU A 215 -5.03 6.28 -28.64
C GLU A 215 -4.37 5.90 -27.30
N MET A 216 -3.92 6.90 -26.54
CA MET A 216 -3.35 6.72 -25.19
C MET A 216 -4.40 6.17 -24.21
N LEU A 217 -5.61 6.71 -24.20
CA LEU A 217 -6.71 6.18 -23.39
C LEU A 217 -7.01 4.71 -23.76
N SER A 218 -7.00 4.39 -25.06
CA SER A 218 -7.25 3.02 -25.54
C SER A 218 -6.19 2.03 -25.05
N LYS A 219 -4.91 2.46 -24.98
CA LYS A 219 -3.81 1.67 -24.41
C LYS A 219 -3.91 1.56 -22.90
N LEU A 220 -4.21 2.66 -22.22
CA LEU A 220 -4.43 2.67 -20.77
C LEU A 220 -5.53 1.71 -20.37
N ARG A 221 -6.60 1.61 -21.17
CA ARG A 221 -7.66 0.62 -20.97
C ARG A 221 -7.08 -0.79 -20.93
N TYR A 222 -6.28 -1.19 -21.93
CA TYR A 222 -5.65 -2.51 -21.95
C TYR A 222 -4.75 -2.76 -20.74
N PHE A 223 -4.02 -1.73 -20.30
CA PHE A 223 -3.16 -1.82 -19.12
C PHE A 223 -3.94 -1.92 -17.80
N ALA A 224 -5.10 -1.27 -17.70
CA ALA A 224 -5.91 -1.17 -16.48
C ALA A 224 -7.15 -2.09 -16.49
N GLN A 225 -7.16 -3.11 -17.36
CA GLN A 225 -8.28 -4.04 -17.60
C GLN A 225 -8.37 -5.19 -16.57
N GLU A 226 -7.77 -5.03 -15.39
CA GLU A 226 -7.83 -6.02 -14.32
C GLU A 226 -9.26 -6.50 -14.08
N GLY A 227 -9.46 -7.82 -14.08
CA GLY A 227 -10.76 -8.38 -13.72
C GLY A 227 -11.81 -8.29 -14.83
N THR A 228 -11.41 -7.97 -16.07
CA THR A 228 -12.33 -7.76 -17.21
C THR A 228 -12.09 -8.67 -18.40
N LEU A 229 -11.05 -9.53 -18.35
CA LEU A 229 -10.57 -10.32 -19.49
C LEU A 229 -11.31 -11.65 -19.75
N ASN A 230 -12.45 -11.89 -19.10
CA ASN A 230 -13.22 -13.11 -19.35
C ASN A 230 -14.19 -12.94 -20.55
N SER A 231 -14.11 -13.90 -21.49
CA SER A 231 -14.95 -14.16 -22.67
C SER A 231 -14.65 -13.40 -23.98
N ASP A 232 -13.51 -13.69 -24.60
CA ASP A 232 -13.34 -13.61 -26.08
C ASP A 232 -13.51 -14.99 -26.75
N GLU A 233 -14.01 -16.02 -26.04
CA GLU A 233 -14.54 -17.20 -26.72
C GLU A 233 -15.94 -16.90 -27.26
N GLU A 234 -15.99 -16.42 -28.51
CA GLU A 234 -17.19 -16.44 -29.34
C GLU A 234 -17.76 -17.87 -29.41
N GLY A 235 -18.67 -18.23 -28.49
CA GLY A 235 -19.48 -19.45 -28.62
C GLY A 235 -19.76 -20.26 -27.36
N ALA A 236 -19.16 -19.98 -26.20
CA ALA A 236 -19.51 -20.70 -24.98
C ALA A 236 -20.80 -20.12 -24.37
N ALA A 237 -21.91 -20.83 -24.51
CA ALA A 237 -23.14 -20.52 -23.79
C ALA A 237 -22.83 -20.46 -22.29
N ALA A 238 -23.18 -19.35 -21.63
CA ALA A 238 -23.04 -19.21 -20.19
C ALA A 238 -23.77 -20.37 -19.51
N ALA A 239 -23.01 -21.29 -18.92
CA ALA A 239 -23.57 -22.31 -18.05
C ALA A 239 -24.26 -21.61 -16.86
N PRO A 240 -25.36 -22.20 -16.33
CA PRO A 240 -26.03 -21.65 -15.16
C PRO A 240 -25.04 -21.50 -13.99
N ALA A 241 -25.28 -20.51 -13.12
CA ALA A 241 -24.44 -20.08 -11.99
C ALA A 241 -24.17 -21.14 -10.89
N GLU A 242 -24.37 -22.43 -11.19
CA GLU A 242 -23.92 -23.53 -10.35
C GLU A 242 -22.45 -23.80 -10.63
N ALA A 243 -21.60 -23.29 -9.72
CA ALA A 243 -20.15 -23.39 -9.70
C ALA A 243 -19.44 -22.71 -10.89
N ALA A 244 -19.20 -21.40 -10.77
CA ALA A 244 -17.99 -20.82 -11.36
C ALA A 244 -16.80 -21.51 -10.69
N ASP A 245 -16.36 -22.62 -11.26
CA ASP A 245 -15.16 -23.30 -10.82
C ASP A 245 -13.98 -22.42 -11.25
N ILE A 246 -13.12 -22.06 -10.30
CA ILE A 246 -11.84 -21.39 -10.55
C ILE A 246 -10.88 -22.46 -11.11
N ALA A 247 -11.22 -22.98 -12.28
CA ALA A 247 -10.72 -24.25 -12.80
C ALA A 247 -9.22 -24.21 -13.05
N ASP A 248 -8.69 -23.06 -13.49
CA ASP A 248 -7.29 -22.93 -13.88
C ASP A 248 -6.40 -22.40 -12.74
N LEU A 249 -6.96 -21.72 -11.74
CA LEU A 249 -6.22 -21.34 -10.52
C LEU A 249 -6.12 -22.50 -9.55
N ASP A 250 -4.94 -22.72 -9.00
CA ASP A 250 -4.65 -23.69 -7.95
C ASP A 250 -3.76 -23.09 -6.84
N ILE A 251 -3.44 -23.90 -5.85
CA ILE A 251 -2.52 -23.57 -4.75
C ILE A 251 -1.10 -23.32 -5.29
N ASP A 252 -0.74 -23.92 -6.43
CA ASP A 252 0.57 -23.74 -7.08
C ASP A 252 0.90 -22.28 -7.39
N GLN A 253 -0.11 -21.42 -7.64
CA GLN A 253 0.11 -19.99 -7.86
C GLN A 253 0.68 -19.27 -6.63
N LEU A 254 0.54 -19.83 -5.41
CA LEU A 254 1.23 -19.32 -4.23
C LEU A 254 2.75 -19.55 -4.32
N ASP A 255 3.20 -20.68 -4.89
CA ASP A 255 4.63 -20.95 -5.09
C ASP A 255 5.23 -20.04 -6.16
N GLU A 256 4.51 -19.84 -7.26
CA GLU A 256 4.92 -18.89 -8.31
C GLU A 256 5.02 -17.46 -7.77
N ALA A 257 4.03 -17.03 -6.98
CA ALA A 257 4.07 -15.74 -6.29
C ALA A 257 5.27 -15.64 -5.34
N LEU A 258 5.50 -16.67 -4.51
CA LEU A 258 6.61 -16.70 -3.56
C LEU A 258 7.97 -16.67 -4.28
N THR A 259 8.12 -17.40 -5.39
CA THR A 259 9.33 -17.41 -6.22
C THR A 259 9.60 -16.04 -6.81
N ALA A 260 8.58 -15.40 -7.39
CA ALA A 260 8.69 -14.05 -7.95
C ALA A 260 9.00 -13.00 -6.87
N ILE A 261 8.34 -13.06 -5.70
CA ILE A 261 8.64 -12.19 -4.55
C ILE A 261 10.09 -12.40 -4.09
N SER A 262 10.51 -13.65 -3.93
CA SER A 262 11.86 -14.01 -3.49
C SER A 262 12.95 -13.50 -4.43
N SER A 263 12.68 -13.46 -5.74
CA SER A 263 13.63 -12.95 -6.73
C SER A 263 13.86 -11.43 -6.65
N LYS A 264 12.89 -10.69 -6.12
CA LYS A 264 12.92 -9.22 -5.99
C LYS A 264 13.32 -8.76 -4.58
N PHE A 265 13.52 -9.70 -3.67
CA PHE A 265 13.87 -9.44 -2.28
C PHE A 265 15.33 -9.02 -2.15
N ASP A 266 15.59 -8.01 -1.33
CA ASP A 266 16.93 -7.56 -0.98
C ASP A 266 17.43 -8.30 0.28
N PRO A 267 18.35 -9.27 0.18
CA PRO A 267 18.80 -10.04 1.34
C PRO A 267 19.75 -9.26 2.26
N ARG A 268 20.24 -8.09 1.84
CA ARG A 268 21.19 -7.28 2.61
C ARG A 268 20.45 -6.27 3.49
N GLU A 269 19.62 -5.44 2.87
CA GLU A 269 18.89 -4.40 3.58
C GLU A 269 17.46 -4.82 3.94
N TYR A 270 17.00 -6.00 3.51
CA TYR A 270 15.64 -6.51 3.68
C TYR A 270 14.58 -5.61 2.99
N GLY A 271 13.46 -6.22 2.57
CA GLY A 271 12.41 -5.58 1.79
C GLY A 271 12.68 -5.57 0.28
N PHE A 272 12.10 -4.59 -0.43
CA PHE A 272 11.97 -4.63 -1.89
C PHE A 272 12.24 -3.25 -2.51
N GLY A 273 12.86 -3.23 -3.68
CA GLY A 273 13.14 -1.99 -4.42
C GLY A 273 14.33 -1.19 -3.87
N THR A 274 14.66 -0.11 -4.59
CA THR A 274 15.71 0.85 -4.22
C THR A 274 15.19 1.89 -3.23
N GLN A 275 13.99 2.43 -3.47
CA GLN A 275 13.16 3.05 -2.45
C GLN A 275 12.44 1.94 -1.67
N LYS A 276 12.38 2.07 -0.35
CA LYS A 276 11.81 1.04 0.52
C LYS A 276 10.43 1.45 1.01
N PHE A 277 9.42 0.76 0.51
CA PHE A 277 8.05 0.84 1.01
C PHE A 277 7.75 -0.30 1.99
N PRO A 278 6.93 -0.08 3.02
CA PRO A 278 6.60 -1.12 4.00
C PRO A 278 5.91 -2.37 3.42
N ASN A 279 5.07 -2.21 2.37
CA ASN A 279 4.35 -3.30 1.68
C ASN A 279 3.63 -4.30 2.63
N PRO A 280 2.75 -3.84 3.55
CA PRO A 280 2.14 -4.70 4.57
C PRO A 280 1.33 -5.87 3.98
N ALA A 281 0.66 -5.70 2.83
CA ALA A 281 -0.05 -6.80 2.15
C ALA A 281 0.89 -7.95 1.77
N ARG A 282 2.06 -7.64 1.20
CA ARG A 282 3.08 -8.62 0.84
C ARG A 282 3.70 -9.29 2.06
N LEU A 283 4.01 -8.51 3.10
CA LEU A 283 4.54 -9.05 4.36
C LEU A 283 3.52 -9.96 5.05
N SER A 284 2.24 -9.56 5.03
CA SER A 284 1.14 -10.39 5.53
C SER A 284 1.06 -11.71 4.76
N PHE A 285 1.11 -11.69 3.41
CA PHE A 285 1.13 -12.93 2.62
C PHE A 285 2.26 -13.87 3.04
N LEU A 286 3.50 -13.36 3.15
CA LEU A 286 4.66 -14.17 3.54
C LEU A 286 4.54 -14.80 4.93
N LEU A 287 4.03 -14.06 5.93
CA LEU A 287 3.80 -14.58 7.28
C LEU A 287 2.70 -15.66 7.30
N ARG A 288 1.67 -15.53 6.45
CA ARG A 288 0.52 -16.43 6.42
C ARG A 288 0.86 -17.83 5.93
N LEU A 289 1.89 -17.97 5.09
CA LEU A 289 2.29 -19.26 4.51
C LEU A 289 2.57 -20.32 5.58
N ALA A 290 3.15 -19.92 6.73
CA ALA A 290 3.44 -20.82 7.84
C ALA A 290 2.20 -21.30 8.60
N HIS A 291 1.05 -20.66 8.39
CA HIS A 291 -0.18 -20.90 9.14
C HIS A 291 -1.33 -21.39 8.25
N PHE A 292 -1.07 -21.63 6.96
CA PHE A 292 -2.03 -22.25 6.05
C PHE A 292 -2.19 -23.77 6.31
N PRO A 293 -3.26 -24.38 5.78
CA PRO A 293 -3.47 -25.82 5.85
C PRO A 293 -2.30 -26.64 5.30
N GLN A 294 -2.21 -27.91 5.72
CA GLN A 294 -1.10 -28.79 5.37
C GLN A 294 -0.94 -28.94 3.86
N GLU A 295 -2.05 -28.97 3.12
CA GLU A 295 -2.10 -29.07 1.66
C GLU A 295 -1.33 -27.94 0.98
N VAL A 296 -1.45 -26.70 1.49
CA VAL A 296 -0.69 -25.55 0.99
C VAL A 296 0.79 -25.68 1.35
N ARG A 297 1.08 -26.17 2.56
CA ARG A 297 2.46 -26.34 3.01
C ARG A 297 3.21 -27.41 2.24
N ASP A 298 2.53 -28.49 1.86
CA ASP A 298 3.07 -29.58 1.07
C ASP A 298 3.46 -29.11 -0.35
N VAL A 299 2.65 -28.22 -0.95
CA VAL A 299 2.94 -27.61 -2.27
C VAL A 299 4.16 -26.70 -2.19
N LEU A 300 4.23 -25.80 -1.21
CA LEU A 300 5.31 -24.80 -1.09
C LEU A 300 6.63 -25.40 -0.58
N GLY A 301 6.53 -26.38 0.31
CA GLY A 301 7.64 -26.96 1.04
C GLY A 301 8.11 -26.11 2.24
N GLU A 302 8.47 -26.78 3.33
CA GLU A 302 8.87 -26.15 4.60
C GLU A 302 10.01 -25.14 4.47
N LYS A 303 11.03 -25.42 3.64
CA LYS A 303 12.17 -24.51 3.45
C LYS A 303 11.76 -23.19 2.80
N SER A 304 10.82 -23.23 1.85
CA SER A 304 10.31 -22.04 1.18
C SER A 304 9.50 -21.18 2.15
N ILE A 305 8.73 -21.82 3.02
CA ILE A 305 7.95 -21.17 4.09
C ILE A 305 8.85 -20.55 5.16
N GLU A 306 9.89 -21.26 5.61
CA GLU A 306 10.89 -20.72 6.53
C GLU A 306 11.58 -19.48 5.94
N ARG A 307 11.94 -19.55 4.65
CA ARG A 307 12.50 -18.42 3.92
C ARG A 307 11.51 -17.26 3.83
N ALA A 308 10.25 -17.52 3.49
CA ALA A 308 9.18 -16.51 3.43
C ALA A 308 9.02 -15.78 4.77
N THR A 309 8.93 -16.55 5.85
CA THR A 309 8.82 -16.03 7.21
C THR A 309 10.05 -15.18 7.57
N SER A 310 11.26 -15.65 7.26
CA SER A 310 12.50 -14.89 7.49
C SER A 310 12.55 -13.57 6.71
N MET A 311 12.11 -13.56 5.45
CA MET A 311 12.00 -12.34 4.64
C MET A 311 11.06 -11.33 5.31
N ALA A 312 9.89 -11.79 5.76
CA ALA A 312 8.90 -10.92 6.41
C ALA A 312 9.41 -10.37 7.74
N LEU A 313 9.86 -11.23 8.66
CA LEU A 313 10.34 -10.82 9.98
C LEU A 313 11.57 -9.90 9.88
N GLY A 314 12.53 -10.21 9.00
CA GLY A 314 13.69 -9.35 8.81
C GLY A 314 13.34 -7.99 8.20
N THR A 315 12.33 -7.92 7.32
CA THR A 315 11.82 -6.63 6.81
C THR A 315 11.12 -5.84 7.92
N LEU A 316 10.30 -6.49 8.76
CA LEU A 316 9.64 -5.84 9.90
C LEU A 316 10.64 -5.28 10.93
N ARG A 317 11.77 -5.97 11.17
CA ARG A 317 12.86 -5.43 12.00
C ARG A 317 13.44 -4.15 11.41
N ARG A 318 13.65 -4.10 10.08
CA ARG A 318 14.11 -2.86 9.42
C ARG A 318 13.09 -1.74 9.53
N ILE A 319 11.81 -2.03 9.32
CA ILE A 319 10.74 -1.04 9.50
C ILE A 319 10.73 -0.49 10.93
N ARG A 320 10.82 -1.37 11.95
CA ARG A 320 10.88 -1.01 13.38
C ARG A 320 12.11 -0.17 13.74
N ASP A 321 13.28 -0.61 13.29
CA ASP A 321 14.56 -0.10 13.80
C ASP A 321 15.06 1.13 13.04
N ARG A 322 14.64 1.32 11.78
CA ARG A 322 15.21 2.34 10.88
C ARG A 322 14.41 3.65 10.89
N GLY A 323 14.67 4.52 9.91
CA GLY A 323 14.17 5.90 9.86
C GLY A 323 12.67 6.04 9.65
N LEU A 324 11.96 4.96 9.32
CA LEU A 324 10.50 5.00 9.21
C LEU A 324 9.79 5.10 10.56
N HIS A 325 10.42 4.68 11.65
CA HIS A 325 9.78 4.71 12.96
C HIS A 325 10.06 6.05 13.66
N ASP A 326 9.03 6.72 14.17
CA ASP A 326 9.21 7.86 15.07
C ASP A 326 9.58 7.37 16.47
N HIS A 327 10.88 7.10 16.66
CA HIS A 327 11.46 6.55 17.90
C HIS A 327 11.16 7.36 19.17
N LEU A 328 10.76 8.63 19.06
CA LEU A 328 10.42 9.49 20.20
C LEU A 328 8.91 9.55 20.49
N GLY A 329 8.07 9.41 19.46
CA GLY A 329 6.63 9.62 19.55
C GLY A 329 5.81 8.33 19.50
N ALA A 330 5.98 7.60 18.40
CA ALA A 330 5.22 6.45 17.88
C ALA A 330 4.78 6.68 16.43
N GLY A 331 4.39 5.60 15.76
CA GLY A 331 3.88 5.63 14.40
C GLY A 331 5.00 5.64 13.35
N PHE A 332 4.63 5.29 12.14
CA PHE A 332 5.52 5.11 11.01
C PHE A 332 5.27 6.16 9.93
N MET A 333 6.38 6.69 9.41
CA MET A 333 6.47 7.47 8.20
C MET A 333 6.22 6.59 6.96
N ARG A 334 5.83 7.22 5.86
CA ARG A 334 5.24 6.54 4.69
C ARG A 334 6.17 5.55 3.99
N PHE A 335 7.37 5.98 3.62
CA PHE A 335 8.37 5.14 2.94
C PHE A 335 9.76 5.77 3.02
N SER A 336 10.80 5.01 2.70
CA SER A 336 12.19 5.48 2.70
C SER A 336 12.68 5.69 1.28
N VAL A 337 13.30 6.84 1.03
CA VAL A 337 13.93 7.14 -0.26
C VAL A 337 15.25 6.40 -0.43
N THR A 338 15.92 6.04 0.67
CA THR A 338 17.15 5.24 0.66
C THR A 338 16.86 3.75 0.80
N GLY A 339 17.74 2.93 0.21
CA GLY A 339 17.65 1.47 0.25
C GLY A 339 17.95 0.85 1.62
N ASP A 340 18.61 1.57 2.52
CA ASP A 340 18.97 1.12 3.87
C ASP A 340 17.94 1.52 4.95
N TRP A 341 16.79 2.08 4.50
CA TRP A 341 15.68 2.55 5.32
C TRP A 341 15.98 3.78 6.20
N SER A 342 17.10 4.49 5.97
CA SER A 342 17.55 5.58 6.83
C SER A 342 16.80 6.91 6.65
N LEU A 343 16.37 7.26 5.43
CA LEU A 343 15.74 8.55 5.14
C LEU A 343 14.26 8.39 4.75
N PRO A 344 13.32 8.71 5.66
CA PRO A 344 11.89 8.64 5.37
C PRO A 344 11.39 9.83 4.53
N ARG A 345 10.23 9.64 3.91
CA ARG A 345 9.26 10.72 3.61
C ARG A 345 8.33 10.87 4.79
N PHE A 346 8.32 12.04 5.40
CA PHE A 346 7.88 12.22 6.80
C PHE A 346 6.37 12.24 7.01
N GLU A 347 5.57 12.08 5.95
CA GLU A 347 4.12 11.93 6.09
C GLU A 347 3.81 10.66 6.89
N LYS A 348 2.86 10.75 7.82
CA LYS A 348 2.30 9.58 8.49
C LYS A 348 0.88 9.37 7.99
N LEU A 349 0.68 8.32 7.20
CA LEU A 349 -0.65 7.94 6.73
C LEU A 349 -1.29 7.01 7.78
N VAL A 350 -2.49 7.36 8.25
CA VAL A 350 -3.16 6.60 9.32
C VAL A 350 -3.54 5.19 8.85
N GLY A 351 -3.96 5.06 7.58
CA GLY A 351 -4.24 3.75 6.97
C GLY A 351 -3.02 2.84 6.93
N ASP A 352 -1.86 3.36 6.53
CA ASP A 352 -0.60 2.59 6.49
C ASP A 352 -0.20 2.11 7.89
N ASN A 353 -0.36 2.95 8.91
CA ASN A 353 -0.09 2.61 10.30
C ASN A 353 -1.06 1.53 10.84
N ALA A 354 -2.34 1.55 10.42
CA ALA A 354 -3.29 0.50 10.76
C ALA A 354 -2.91 -0.85 10.14
N LEU A 355 -2.48 -0.85 8.87
CA LEU A 355 -2.00 -2.06 8.20
C LEU A 355 -0.71 -2.59 8.84
N LEU A 356 0.20 -1.68 9.24
CA LEU A 356 1.41 -2.04 9.99
C LEU A 356 1.07 -2.67 11.34
N LEU A 357 0.11 -2.12 12.09
CA LEU A 357 -0.35 -2.71 13.34
C LEU A 357 -0.84 -4.16 13.11
N GLY A 358 -1.61 -4.39 12.06
CA GLY A 358 -2.08 -5.74 11.70
C GLY A 358 -0.96 -6.73 11.44
N VAL A 359 0.05 -6.36 10.64
CA VAL A 359 1.15 -7.28 10.28
C VAL A 359 2.17 -7.46 11.42
N PHE A 360 2.43 -6.43 12.24
CA PHE A 360 3.23 -6.58 13.46
C PHE A 360 2.53 -7.47 14.49
N LEU A 361 1.20 -7.35 14.62
CA LEU A 361 0.40 -8.25 15.46
C LEU A 361 0.55 -9.69 14.97
N ASP A 362 0.38 -9.96 13.67
CA ASP A 362 0.52 -11.31 13.12
C ASP A 362 1.95 -11.86 13.31
N ALA A 363 2.98 -11.03 13.19
CA ALA A 363 4.38 -11.41 13.45
C ALA A 363 4.64 -11.76 14.93
N TRP A 364 4.07 -10.99 15.86
CA TRP A 364 4.17 -11.27 17.31
C TRP A 364 3.43 -12.56 17.70
N LEU A 365 2.20 -12.72 17.20
CA LEU A 365 1.38 -13.90 17.46
C LEU A 365 2.02 -15.17 16.86
N GLY A 366 2.64 -15.08 15.67
CA GLY A 366 3.24 -16.22 15.00
C GLY A 366 4.50 -16.75 15.68
N GLN A 367 5.15 -15.93 16.50
CA GLN A 367 6.32 -16.32 17.29
C GLN A 367 5.96 -16.86 18.68
N SER A 368 4.70 -16.73 19.11
CA SER A 368 4.26 -17.14 20.45
C SER A 368 3.82 -18.61 20.45
N SER A 369 4.59 -19.51 21.05
CA SER A 369 4.35 -20.97 20.95
C SER A 369 3.20 -21.50 21.80
N GLU A 370 2.85 -20.86 22.92
CA GLU A 370 1.79 -21.34 23.83
C GLU A 370 1.01 -20.23 24.57
N SER A 371 1.65 -19.10 24.89
CA SER A 371 1.00 -17.94 25.50
C SER A 371 1.59 -16.65 24.95
N ILE A 372 0.72 -15.72 24.57
CA ILE A 372 1.13 -14.36 24.24
C ILE A 372 1.67 -13.66 25.51
N THR A 373 2.86 -13.08 25.42
CA THR A 373 3.50 -12.30 26.48
C THR A 373 4.09 -11.01 25.89
N SER A 374 4.23 -9.98 26.73
CA SER A 374 4.73 -8.66 26.33
C SER A 374 6.22 -8.62 25.98
N ASP A 375 6.96 -9.69 26.28
CA ASP A 375 8.43 -9.69 26.22
C ASP A 375 8.97 -10.33 24.93
N VAL A 376 8.07 -10.66 23.99
CA VAL A 376 8.39 -11.24 22.67
C VAL A 376 8.59 -10.13 21.65
N GLU A 377 9.43 -10.40 20.65
CA GLU A 377 9.70 -9.47 19.56
C GLU A 377 8.40 -8.91 18.93
N PHE A 378 8.39 -7.59 18.70
CA PHE A 378 7.30 -6.78 18.12
C PHE A 378 6.13 -6.44 19.05
N ALA A 379 6.04 -7.01 20.25
CA ALA A 379 4.97 -6.69 21.20
C ALA A 379 4.95 -5.18 21.56
N ASP A 380 6.14 -4.61 21.78
CA ASP A 380 6.36 -3.19 22.03
C ASP A 380 5.80 -2.30 20.91
N VAL A 381 6.11 -2.64 19.66
CA VAL A 381 5.63 -1.92 18.47
C VAL A 381 4.12 -2.02 18.31
N VAL A 382 3.53 -3.19 18.60
CA VAL A 382 2.08 -3.39 18.57
C VAL A 382 1.38 -2.48 19.59
N PHE A 383 1.89 -2.43 20.82
CA PHE A 383 1.34 -1.53 21.83
C PHE A 383 1.55 -0.07 21.47
N GLU A 384 2.73 0.30 20.99
CA GLU A 384 3.07 1.67 20.57
C GLU A 384 2.16 2.16 19.44
N LEU A 385 1.91 1.33 18.42
CA LEU A 385 1.00 1.69 17.33
C LEU A 385 -0.46 1.77 17.76
N ALA A 386 -0.94 0.84 18.57
CA ALA A 386 -2.32 0.86 19.04
C ALA A 386 -2.57 2.06 19.98
N ASP A 387 -1.61 2.40 20.85
CA ASP A 387 -1.66 3.61 21.68
C ASP A 387 -1.59 4.88 20.79
N TYR A 388 -0.77 4.91 19.74
CA TYR A 388 -0.70 6.02 18.77
C TYR A 388 -2.04 6.24 18.06
N LEU A 389 -2.65 5.19 17.51
CA LEU A 389 -3.93 5.28 16.81
C LEU A 389 -5.07 5.71 17.73
N THR A 390 -5.00 5.38 19.02
CA THR A 390 -6.02 5.72 20.02
C THR A 390 -5.76 7.00 20.80
N SER A 391 -4.68 7.71 20.48
CA SER A 391 -4.30 8.98 21.11
C SER A 391 -4.47 10.16 20.15
N PRO A 392 -4.70 11.38 20.67
CA PRO A 392 -4.62 12.59 19.87
C PRO A 392 -3.22 12.76 19.24
N PRO A 393 -3.14 13.33 18.03
CA PRO A 393 -4.25 13.86 17.24
C PRO A 393 -4.87 12.86 16.25
N VAL A 394 -4.39 11.61 16.19
CA VAL A 394 -4.95 10.60 15.28
C VAL A 394 -6.38 10.26 15.68
N ARG A 395 -6.61 10.03 16.97
CA ARG A 395 -7.96 9.90 17.53
C ARG A 395 -8.58 11.28 17.66
N LEU A 396 -9.64 11.53 16.90
CA LEU A 396 -10.37 12.79 16.92
C LEU A 396 -11.41 12.80 18.06
N ALA A 397 -11.75 14.00 18.53
CA ALA A 397 -12.72 14.20 19.61
C ALA A 397 -14.15 13.74 19.26
N ASN A 398 -14.47 13.62 17.97
CA ASN A 398 -15.76 13.14 17.48
C ASN A 398 -15.88 11.61 17.43
N GLY A 399 -14.80 10.88 17.76
CA GLY A 399 -14.73 9.42 17.72
C GLY A 399 -14.23 8.83 16.40
N GLY A 400 -14.02 9.63 15.36
CA GLY A 400 -13.35 9.20 14.13
C GLY A 400 -11.82 9.20 14.25
N PHE A 401 -11.16 8.72 13.21
CA PHE A 401 -9.71 8.81 13.04
C PHE A 401 -9.36 9.73 11.88
N ALA A 402 -8.33 10.55 12.09
CA ALA A 402 -7.75 11.43 11.08
C ALA A 402 -7.23 10.63 9.86
N THR A 403 -7.04 11.32 8.74
CA THR A 403 -6.50 10.72 7.51
C THR A 403 -4.97 10.62 7.54
N SER A 404 -4.28 11.69 7.92
CA SER A 404 -2.82 11.76 7.88
C SER A 404 -2.23 12.87 8.74
N GLU A 405 -0.93 12.75 9.04
CA GLU A 405 -0.08 13.82 9.53
C GLU A 405 0.88 14.27 8.40
N ALA A 406 1.04 15.59 8.23
CA ALA A 406 1.87 16.17 7.18
C ALA A 406 3.37 15.86 7.37
N ALA A 407 4.11 15.83 6.26
CA ALA A 407 5.57 15.77 6.30
C ALA A 407 6.20 17.08 6.78
N ASP A 408 5.57 18.20 6.48
CA ASP A 408 6.10 19.53 6.75
C ASP A 408 5.64 20.10 8.09
N SER A 409 6.53 20.86 8.71
CA SER A 409 6.21 21.69 9.87
C SER A 409 7.12 22.91 9.94
N PHE A 410 6.70 23.93 10.67
CA PHE A 410 7.60 25.00 11.08
C PHE A 410 8.57 24.47 12.13
N TYR A 411 9.86 24.77 12.00
CA TYR A 411 10.84 24.37 13.01
C TYR A 411 10.55 25.06 14.36
N ARG A 412 10.18 26.35 14.33
CA ARG A 412 9.76 27.12 15.51
C ARG A 412 8.57 28.01 15.22
N LYS A 413 7.87 28.40 16.29
CA LYS A 413 6.79 29.39 16.23
C LYS A 413 7.31 30.72 15.68
N GLY A 414 6.71 31.20 14.61
CA GLY A 414 7.06 32.47 13.95
C GLY A 414 7.95 32.33 12.71
N ASP A 415 8.40 31.11 12.39
CA ASP A 415 9.05 30.84 11.10
C ASP A 415 8.08 31.11 9.95
N ARG A 416 8.62 31.53 8.80
CA ARG A 416 7.84 31.87 7.60
C ARG A 416 7.72 30.72 6.60
N HIS A 417 8.59 29.73 6.71
CA HIS A 417 8.67 28.59 5.81
C HIS A 417 8.67 27.30 6.61
N MET A 418 7.86 26.34 6.17
CA MET A 418 7.92 24.97 6.68
C MET A 418 9.08 24.22 6.00
N ARG A 419 9.54 23.15 6.63
CA ARG A 419 10.54 22.23 6.06
C ARG A 419 10.09 20.79 6.24
N GLU A 420 10.52 19.91 5.35
CA GLU A 420 10.25 18.48 5.48
C GLU A 420 10.87 17.95 6.78
N GLY A 421 10.09 17.21 7.56
CA GLY A 421 10.57 16.51 8.75
C GLY A 421 10.98 17.40 9.93
N ALA A 422 10.80 18.72 9.88
CA ALA A 422 11.32 19.66 10.90
C ALA A 422 10.92 19.31 12.35
N TYR A 423 9.75 18.69 12.53
CA TYR A 423 9.29 18.19 13.82
C TYR A 423 10.15 17.04 14.38
N TYR A 424 10.68 16.18 13.52
CA TYR A 424 11.32 14.91 13.86
C TYR A 424 12.85 14.98 13.93
N LEU A 425 13.47 15.91 13.21
CA LEU A 425 14.92 15.98 12.99
C LEU A 425 15.69 16.65 14.12
N TRP A 426 16.96 16.28 14.33
CA TRP A 426 17.80 16.88 15.36
C TRP A 426 19.18 17.24 14.84
N THR A 427 19.63 18.47 15.13
CA THR A 427 21.07 18.76 15.03
C THR A 427 21.81 18.06 16.16
N ARG A 428 23.07 17.67 15.94
CA ARG A 428 23.86 17.05 17.00
C ARG A 428 23.98 17.92 18.24
N LYS A 429 24.18 19.23 18.04
CA LYS A 429 24.25 20.21 19.12
C LYS A 429 22.97 20.25 19.96
N GLU A 430 21.80 20.24 19.31
CA GLU A 430 20.52 20.22 20.02
C GLU A 430 20.32 18.90 20.77
N PHE A 431 20.66 17.78 20.13
CA PHE A 431 20.61 16.45 20.75
C PHE A 431 21.47 16.38 22.02
N ASP A 432 22.73 16.80 21.94
CA ASP A 432 23.68 16.77 23.05
C ASP A 432 23.21 17.64 24.23
N GLN A 433 22.68 18.84 23.94
CA GLN A 433 22.13 19.74 24.95
C GLN A 433 20.94 19.13 25.69
N VAL A 434 20.04 18.45 24.97
CA VAL A 434 18.81 17.91 25.53
C VAL A 434 19.08 16.63 26.31
N VAL A 435 19.90 15.73 25.78
CA VAL A 435 20.23 14.47 26.45
C VAL A 435 21.15 14.71 27.66
N GLY A 436 22.20 15.53 27.49
CA GLY A 436 23.19 15.79 28.52
C GLY A 436 22.66 16.60 29.72
N GLY A 437 21.77 17.56 29.48
CA GLY A 437 21.28 18.46 30.54
C GLY A 437 22.40 19.25 31.23
N ASP A 438 22.16 19.69 32.47
CA ASP A 438 23.12 20.49 33.26
C ASP A 438 24.08 19.65 34.14
N ALA A 439 24.08 18.32 34.00
CA ALA A 439 24.82 17.40 34.89
C ALA A 439 26.17 16.96 34.30
N SER A 440 27.17 16.77 35.17
CA SER A 440 28.52 16.30 34.78
C SER A 440 28.55 14.92 34.14
N ASP A 441 27.60 14.05 34.49
CA ASP A 441 27.48 12.68 33.95
C ASP A 441 26.77 12.66 32.57
N GLY A 442 26.18 13.79 32.15
CA GLY A 442 25.40 13.90 30.92
C GLY A 442 26.20 13.66 29.64
N GLN A 443 27.52 13.88 29.66
CA GLN A 443 28.37 13.65 28.49
C GLN A 443 28.45 12.17 28.10
N HIS A 444 28.37 11.27 29.09
CA HIS A 444 28.41 9.82 28.84
C HIS A 444 27.08 9.33 28.26
N ASP A 445 25.95 9.77 28.82
CA ASP A 445 24.61 9.47 28.33
C ASP A 445 24.42 9.88 26.86
N VAL A 446 24.95 11.07 26.50
CA VAL A 446 24.95 11.58 25.13
C VAL A 446 25.65 10.63 24.16
N LEU A 447 26.82 10.09 24.53
CA LEU A 447 27.58 9.19 23.65
C LEU A 447 26.85 7.87 23.42
N VAL A 448 26.25 7.30 24.48
CA VAL A 448 25.46 6.07 24.39
C VAL A 448 24.23 6.28 23.50
N ALA A 449 23.46 7.35 23.75
CA ALA A 449 22.25 7.65 22.98
C ALA A 449 22.55 8.01 21.52
N ALA A 450 23.62 8.78 21.26
CA ALA A 450 24.03 9.12 19.90
C ALA A 450 24.51 7.88 19.12
N ALA A 451 25.20 6.94 19.78
CA ALA A 451 25.61 5.67 19.18
C ALA A 451 24.42 4.75 18.89
N HIS A 452 23.37 4.80 19.70
CA HIS A 452 22.14 4.04 19.50
C HIS A 452 21.34 4.56 18.29
N TRP A 453 21.06 5.87 18.23
CA TRP A 453 20.21 6.50 17.21
C TRP A 453 20.94 7.07 16.00
N ASN A 454 22.24 6.77 15.86
CA ASN A 454 23.08 7.28 14.78
C ASN A 454 23.05 8.82 14.64
N ALA A 455 23.08 9.53 15.77
CA ALA A 455 23.18 11.00 15.77
C ALA A 455 24.65 11.41 15.51
N ARG A 456 24.94 11.98 14.34
CA ARG A 456 26.27 12.37 13.86
C ARG A 456 26.46 13.88 13.92
N GLU A 457 27.72 14.32 14.06
CA GLU A 457 28.10 15.74 14.18
C GLU A 457 27.59 16.59 13.00
N ASP A 458 27.80 16.12 11.77
CA ASP A 458 27.42 16.82 10.54
C ASP A 458 26.05 16.38 9.98
N GLY A 459 25.24 15.71 10.79
CA GLY A 459 24.00 15.07 10.33
C GLY A 459 24.22 13.68 9.73
N ASN A 460 23.12 12.98 9.45
CA ASN A 460 23.17 11.62 8.92
C ASN A 460 22.37 11.42 7.62
N VAL A 461 21.90 12.51 7.02
CA VAL A 461 21.27 12.52 5.71
C VAL A 461 22.36 12.75 4.64
N PRO A 462 22.52 11.84 3.66
CA PRO A 462 23.48 12.04 2.57
C PRO A 462 23.12 13.28 1.73
N ARG A 463 24.13 14.06 1.32
CA ARG A 463 23.91 15.29 0.55
C ARG A 463 23.22 15.03 -0.79
N GLU A 464 23.45 13.87 -1.39
CA GLU A 464 22.80 13.47 -2.64
C GLU A 464 21.29 13.23 -2.48
N GLN A 465 20.82 13.08 -1.23
CA GLN A 465 19.42 12.87 -0.86
C GLN A 465 18.78 14.13 -0.25
N ASP A 466 19.51 15.26 -0.23
CA ASP A 466 19.04 16.57 0.24
C ASP A 466 19.17 17.64 -0.86
N PRO A 467 18.42 17.52 -1.96
CA PRO A 467 18.47 18.49 -3.07
C PRO A 467 18.06 19.91 -2.68
N TYR A 468 17.32 20.05 -1.58
CA TYR A 468 16.71 21.30 -1.14
C TYR A 468 17.45 21.95 0.05
N ASP A 469 18.60 21.38 0.46
CA ASP A 469 19.38 21.82 1.61
C ASP A 469 18.52 21.92 2.91
N GLU A 470 17.48 21.09 3.03
CA GLU A 470 16.56 21.06 4.17
C GLU A 470 17.12 20.24 5.34
N PHE A 471 18.01 19.28 5.06
CA PHE A 471 18.58 18.33 6.00
C PHE A 471 20.04 18.62 6.40
N ILE A 472 20.59 19.79 6.03
CA ILE A 472 21.95 20.20 6.43
C ILE A 472 22.10 20.13 7.97
N ASN A 473 23.10 19.35 8.42
CA ASN A 473 23.40 19.08 9.83
C ASN A 473 22.25 18.42 10.63
N GLN A 474 21.25 17.89 9.94
CA GLN A 474 20.12 17.21 10.58
C GLN A 474 20.36 15.71 10.71
N ASN A 475 19.86 15.14 11.80
CA ASN A 475 19.84 13.71 12.03
C ASN A 475 18.40 13.21 12.06
N VAL A 476 18.16 12.19 11.25
CA VAL A 476 17.04 11.26 11.42
C VAL A 476 17.45 10.29 12.52
N LEU A 477 16.71 10.22 13.63
CA LEU A 477 17.03 9.27 14.70
C LEU A 477 16.56 7.88 14.29
N TYR A 478 17.47 6.91 14.28
CA TYR A 478 17.12 5.52 14.02
C TYR A 478 18.13 4.54 14.64
N VAL A 479 17.66 3.36 15.03
CA VAL A 479 18.45 2.36 15.73
C VAL A 479 19.50 1.74 14.79
N VAL A 480 20.76 1.80 15.23
CA VAL A 480 21.90 1.12 14.58
C VAL A 480 22.62 0.14 15.50
N LYS A 481 22.38 0.21 16.81
CA LYS A 481 22.99 -0.65 17.83
C LYS A 481 22.00 -0.96 18.92
N ASP A 482 21.86 -2.22 19.30
CA ASP A 482 21.02 -2.63 20.43
C ASP A 482 21.71 -2.39 21.79
N ALA A 483 20.98 -2.65 22.88
CA ALA A 483 21.48 -2.43 24.23
C ALA A 483 22.68 -3.35 24.58
N GLN A 484 22.74 -4.55 24.00
CA GLN A 484 23.80 -5.53 24.21
C GLN A 484 25.09 -5.13 23.49
N GLU A 485 24.99 -4.59 22.28
CA GLU A 485 26.10 -4.00 21.52
C GLU A 485 26.65 -2.78 22.24
N LEU A 486 25.79 -1.88 22.70
CA LEU A 486 26.20 -0.69 23.44
C LEU A 486 26.83 -1.04 24.80
N SER A 487 26.30 -2.03 25.51
CA SER A 487 26.88 -2.54 26.75
C SER A 487 28.33 -3.00 26.54
N ARG A 488 28.59 -3.76 25.46
CA ARG A 488 29.95 -4.19 25.08
C ARG A 488 30.85 -3.02 24.67
N GLN A 489 30.32 -2.05 23.91
CA GLN A 489 31.08 -0.91 23.42
C GLN A 489 31.51 0.04 24.56
N PHE A 490 30.62 0.33 25.50
CA PHE A 490 30.83 1.31 26.56
C PHE A 490 31.27 0.69 27.90
N GLY A 491 31.23 -0.64 28.03
CA GLY A 491 31.65 -1.34 29.24
C GLY A 491 30.71 -1.15 30.43
N ILE A 492 29.42 -0.91 30.18
CA ILE A 492 28.39 -0.69 31.21
C ILE A 492 27.31 -1.78 31.15
N PRO A 493 26.60 -2.08 32.24
CA PRO A 493 25.51 -3.07 32.24
C PRO A 493 24.41 -2.74 31.22
N VAL A 494 23.78 -3.76 30.62
CA VAL A 494 22.63 -3.59 29.69
C VAL A 494 21.51 -2.77 30.32
N SER A 495 21.19 -3.02 31.59
CA SER A 495 20.18 -2.27 32.32
C SER A 495 20.51 -0.77 32.47
N GLU A 496 21.80 -0.43 32.51
CA GLU A 496 22.24 0.96 32.53
C GLU A 496 22.11 1.61 31.15
N VAL A 497 22.43 0.88 30.07
CA VAL A 497 22.15 1.34 28.70
C VAL A 497 20.66 1.62 28.53
N GLU A 498 19.79 0.67 28.89
CA GLU A 498 18.33 0.81 28.78
C GLU A 498 17.83 2.03 29.57
N ARG A 499 18.34 2.24 30.79
CA ARG A 499 18.03 3.42 31.61
C ARG A 499 18.44 4.72 30.91
N ILE A 500 19.63 4.76 30.31
CA ILE A 500 20.13 5.93 29.56
C ILE A 500 19.24 6.21 28.35
N LEU A 501 18.93 5.19 27.54
CA LEU A 501 18.12 5.33 26.33
C LEU A 501 16.70 5.78 26.64
N LEU A 502 16.07 5.22 27.68
CA LEU A 502 14.74 5.65 28.13
C LEU A 502 14.74 7.12 28.58
N SER A 503 15.70 7.50 29.43
CA SER A 503 15.86 8.90 29.86
C SER A 503 16.11 9.85 28.68
N ALA A 504 16.94 9.45 27.71
CA ALA A 504 17.20 10.25 26.51
C ALA A 504 15.94 10.39 25.64
N LYS A 505 15.18 9.30 25.41
CA LYS A 505 13.90 9.31 24.69
C LYS A 505 12.93 10.28 25.33
N ASP A 506 12.76 10.22 26.64
CA ASP A 506 11.83 11.08 27.39
C ASP A 506 12.23 12.56 27.33
N LYS A 507 13.52 12.87 27.51
CA LYS A 507 14.03 14.25 27.41
C LYS A 507 13.83 14.83 26.01
N LEU A 508 14.19 14.07 24.96
CA LEU A 508 14.03 14.49 23.56
C LEU A 508 12.56 14.67 23.20
N ARG A 509 11.69 13.74 23.60
CA ARG A 509 10.24 13.85 23.41
C ARG A 509 9.71 15.10 24.11
N ALA A 510 10.01 15.29 25.40
CA ALA A 510 9.53 16.44 26.16
C ALA A 510 9.98 17.78 25.54
N ARG A 511 11.22 17.85 25.06
CA ARG A 511 11.74 19.01 24.31
C ARG A 511 10.95 19.25 23.02
N ARG A 512 10.75 18.20 22.22
CA ARG A 512 10.00 18.27 20.94
C ARG A 512 8.59 18.78 21.14
N GLU A 513 7.82 18.14 22.02
CA GLU A 513 6.40 18.47 22.25
C GLU A 513 6.22 19.89 22.82
N LYS A 514 7.23 20.42 23.52
CA LYS A 514 7.18 21.76 24.13
C LYS A 514 7.49 22.89 23.14
N GLU A 515 8.47 22.70 22.26
CA GLU A 515 9.05 23.82 21.49
C GLU A 515 8.86 23.76 19.98
N ARG A 516 8.56 22.59 19.42
CA ARG A 516 8.37 22.44 17.96
C ARG A 516 6.91 22.54 17.58
N MET A 517 6.66 23.01 16.37
CA MET A 517 5.31 23.03 15.82
C MET A 517 4.99 21.64 15.27
N ARG A 518 3.91 21.03 15.76
CA ARG A 518 3.46 19.73 15.26
C ARG A 518 3.07 19.84 13.78
N PRO A 519 3.32 18.81 12.95
CA PRO A 519 2.85 18.81 11.58
C PRO A 519 1.32 18.93 11.51
N GLY A 520 0.83 19.51 10.41
CA GLY A 520 -0.61 19.65 10.18
C GLY A 520 -1.29 18.27 10.11
N ILE A 521 -2.54 18.21 10.58
CA ILE A 521 -3.35 17.00 10.60
C ILE A 521 -4.46 17.15 9.57
N ASP A 522 -4.62 16.15 8.68
CA ASP A 522 -5.84 16.04 7.90
C ASP A 522 -6.91 15.34 8.74
N GLU A 523 -7.75 16.12 9.42
CA GLU A 523 -8.80 15.64 10.31
C GLU A 523 -10.00 15.02 9.58
N LYS A 524 -9.96 14.97 8.24
CA LYS A 524 -10.97 14.29 7.42
C LYS A 524 -11.11 12.84 7.87
N VAL A 525 -12.33 12.40 8.19
CA VAL A 525 -12.65 11.01 8.53
C VAL A 525 -13.04 10.29 7.24
N VAL A 526 -12.08 9.62 6.60
CA VAL A 526 -12.32 8.83 5.38
C VAL A 526 -12.70 7.40 5.75
N VAL A 527 -13.78 6.87 5.16
CA VAL A 527 -14.41 5.62 5.61
C VAL A 527 -13.48 4.41 5.48
N TYR A 528 -12.86 4.17 4.33
CA TYR A 528 -11.98 2.99 4.17
C TYR A 528 -10.78 3.01 5.13
N ILE A 529 -10.19 4.19 5.38
CA ILE A 529 -9.09 4.36 6.35
C ILE A 529 -9.55 3.99 7.76
N ASN A 530 -10.71 4.49 8.15
CA ASN A 530 -11.28 4.17 9.46
C ASN A 530 -11.67 2.69 9.56
N GLY A 531 -12.13 2.07 8.47
CA GLY A 531 -12.37 0.62 8.40
C GLY A 531 -11.11 -0.20 8.71
N MET A 532 -9.96 0.17 8.14
CA MET A 532 -8.67 -0.45 8.45
C MET A 532 -8.26 -0.26 9.91
N VAL A 533 -8.43 0.95 10.47
CA VAL A 533 -8.13 1.23 11.89
C VAL A 533 -9.04 0.40 12.81
N ILE A 534 -10.34 0.33 12.51
CA ILE A 534 -11.32 -0.46 13.26
C ILE A 534 -10.91 -1.94 13.27
N SER A 535 -10.59 -2.51 12.12
CA SER A 535 -10.09 -3.91 12.02
C SER A 535 -8.84 -4.11 12.89
N ALA A 536 -7.82 -3.27 12.71
CA ALA A 536 -6.55 -3.42 13.40
C ALA A 536 -6.68 -3.29 14.93
N LEU A 537 -7.49 -2.35 15.41
CA LEU A 537 -7.74 -2.15 16.85
C LEU A 537 -8.63 -3.25 17.43
N ALA A 538 -9.68 -3.68 16.75
CA ALA A 538 -10.56 -4.75 17.22
C ALA A 538 -9.78 -6.07 17.40
N ARG A 539 -8.95 -6.43 16.41
CA ARG A 539 -8.07 -7.60 16.48
C ARG A 539 -7.06 -7.47 17.61
N THR A 540 -6.34 -6.35 17.68
CA THR A 540 -5.34 -6.11 18.74
C THR A 540 -5.97 -6.19 20.12
N ALA A 541 -7.13 -5.54 20.32
CA ALA A 541 -7.86 -5.57 21.58
C ALA A 541 -8.26 -6.99 22.00
N ALA A 542 -8.69 -7.82 21.06
CA ALA A 542 -9.03 -9.21 21.34
C ALA A 542 -7.79 -10.04 21.73
N ALA A 543 -6.68 -9.88 21.00
CA ALA A 543 -5.44 -10.61 21.23
C ALA A 543 -4.76 -10.27 22.56
N VAL A 544 -4.71 -8.98 22.92
CA VAL A 544 -3.99 -8.51 24.12
C VAL A 544 -4.83 -8.52 25.39
N ARG A 545 -6.12 -8.92 25.32
CA ARG A 545 -7.05 -8.88 26.46
C ARG A 545 -6.54 -9.63 27.69
N SER A 546 -5.85 -10.75 27.50
CA SER A 546 -5.27 -11.53 28.60
C SER A 546 -3.94 -11.00 29.12
N VAL A 547 -3.31 -10.09 28.37
CA VAL A 547 -2.00 -9.50 28.69
C VAL A 547 -2.17 -8.14 29.37
N ASP A 548 -2.95 -7.25 28.75
CA ASP A 548 -3.23 -5.90 29.23
C ASP A 548 -4.73 -5.57 28.98
N PRO A 549 -5.61 -5.89 29.94
CA PRO A 549 -7.05 -5.69 29.79
C PRO A 549 -7.44 -4.21 29.72
N GLU A 550 -6.66 -3.30 30.29
CA GLU A 550 -6.95 -1.86 30.26
C GLU A 550 -6.71 -1.29 28.87
N ARG A 551 -5.55 -1.58 28.26
CA ARG A 551 -5.28 -1.24 26.85
C ARG A 551 -6.29 -1.88 25.92
N ALA A 552 -6.57 -3.18 26.11
CA ALA A 552 -7.56 -3.88 25.31
C ALA A 552 -8.94 -3.19 25.33
N ALA A 553 -9.40 -2.75 26.50
CA ALA A 553 -10.65 -2.02 26.63
C ALA A 553 -10.61 -0.68 25.88
N ARG A 554 -9.53 0.11 26.03
CA ARG A 554 -9.39 1.40 25.32
C ARG A 554 -9.40 1.23 23.80
N TYR A 555 -8.66 0.25 23.28
CA TYR A 555 -8.58 -0.02 21.85
C TYR A 555 -9.92 -0.44 21.28
N LEU A 556 -10.65 -1.31 22.00
CA LEU A 556 -11.96 -1.78 21.57
C LEU A 556 -13.00 -0.66 21.58
N GLU A 557 -13.04 0.18 22.61
CA GLU A 557 -13.97 1.31 22.67
C GLU A 557 -13.69 2.33 21.57
N ALA A 558 -12.42 2.62 21.28
CA ALA A 558 -12.06 3.49 20.16
C ALA A 558 -12.61 2.97 18.81
N ALA A 559 -12.46 1.66 18.55
CA ALA A 559 -12.98 1.02 17.35
C ALA A 559 -14.52 1.08 17.26
N LYS A 560 -15.23 0.79 18.36
CA LYS A 560 -16.71 0.87 18.42
C LYS A 560 -17.23 2.27 18.17
N GLU A 561 -16.64 3.27 18.82
CA GLU A 561 -17.03 4.67 18.67
C GLU A 561 -16.80 5.17 17.23
N ALA A 562 -15.73 4.75 16.57
CA ALA A 562 -15.49 5.09 15.16
C ALA A 562 -16.53 4.45 14.23
N ALA A 563 -16.85 3.17 14.44
CA ALA A 563 -17.90 2.49 13.70
C ALA A 563 -19.26 3.18 13.91
N ALA A 564 -19.61 3.54 15.14
CA ALA A 564 -20.82 4.30 15.46
C ALA A 564 -20.82 5.69 14.81
N PHE A 565 -19.69 6.40 14.82
CA PHE A 565 -19.55 7.70 14.15
C PHE A 565 -19.83 7.59 12.64
N ILE A 566 -19.27 6.60 11.96
CA ILE A 566 -19.51 6.37 10.53
C ILE A 566 -20.99 6.08 10.27
N ARG A 567 -21.59 5.22 11.08
CA ARG A 567 -23.02 4.88 10.98
C ARG A 567 -23.91 6.11 11.14
N ASP A 568 -23.62 6.95 12.12
CA ASP A 568 -24.55 7.97 12.60
C ASP A 568 -24.30 9.35 11.99
N LYS A 569 -23.08 9.63 11.49
CA LYS A 569 -22.67 10.95 10.99
C LYS A 569 -22.22 10.95 9.53
N VAL A 570 -21.67 9.85 9.04
CA VAL A 570 -21.16 9.75 7.65
C VAL A 570 -22.22 9.14 6.73
N THR A 571 -23.10 8.28 7.27
CA THR A 571 -24.22 7.72 6.51
C THR A 571 -25.40 8.69 6.54
N VAL A 572 -25.85 9.16 5.37
CA VAL A 572 -26.95 10.12 5.22
C VAL A 572 -28.05 9.50 4.37
N ASP A 573 -29.28 9.46 4.89
CA ASP A 573 -30.43 8.87 4.21
C ASP A 573 -30.20 7.41 3.75
N GLY A 574 -29.41 6.66 4.53
CA GLY A 574 -29.02 5.28 4.23
C GLY A 574 -27.90 5.14 3.20
N ILE A 575 -27.36 6.25 2.68
CA ILE A 575 -26.25 6.28 1.72
C ILE A 575 -24.96 6.59 2.46
N LEU A 576 -23.96 5.71 2.33
CA LEU A 576 -22.62 5.93 2.88
C LEU A 576 -21.89 7.01 2.06
N ARG A 577 -21.39 8.04 2.73
CA ARG A 577 -20.54 9.06 2.12
C ARG A 577 -19.06 8.68 2.25
N ARG A 578 -18.22 9.23 1.38
CA ARG A 578 -16.78 8.93 1.35
C ARG A 578 -16.08 9.40 2.63
N PHE A 579 -16.35 10.62 3.06
CA PHE A 579 -15.69 11.19 4.22
C PHE A 579 -16.58 12.15 5.01
N PHE A 580 -16.10 12.52 6.19
CA PHE A 580 -16.66 13.59 7.00
C PHE A 580 -15.56 14.59 7.36
N SER A 581 -15.85 15.88 7.23
CA SER A 581 -14.95 16.98 7.63
C SER A 581 -15.73 17.97 8.51
N ASP A 582 -16.34 19.01 7.92
CA ASP A 582 -17.31 19.90 8.59
C ASP A 582 -18.74 19.33 8.60
N GLY A 583 -18.92 18.22 7.90
CA GLY A 583 -20.15 17.49 7.66
C GLY A 583 -19.87 16.30 6.75
N PRO A 584 -20.86 15.43 6.49
CA PRO A 584 -20.73 14.34 5.53
C PRO A 584 -20.50 14.88 4.12
N SER A 585 -19.59 14.25 3.37
CA SER A 585 -19.24 14.69 2.02
C SER A 585 -20.38 14.47 1.01
N ASP A 586 -20.44 15.32 -0.02
CA ASP A 586 -21.31 15.12 -1.17
C ASP A 586 -20.86 13.91 -2.00
N THR A 587 -19.55 13.64 -2.04
CA THR A 587 -18.96 12.45 -2.65
C THR A 587 -19.45 11.18 -1.94
N ARG A 588 -20.09 10.30 -2.70
CA ARG A 588 -20.54 8.97 -2.23
C ARG A 588 -19.35 8.05 -1.99
N ALA A 589 -19.55 7.06 -1.12
CA ALA A 589 -18.56 6.03 -0.86
C ALA A 589 -18.22 5.22 -2.13
N PHE A 590 -16.96 4.80 -2.23
CA PHE A 590 -16.46 3.89 -3.27
C PHE A 590 -16.53 2.44 -2.79
N ALA A 591 -16.32 1.48 -3.68
CA ALA A 591 -16.33 0.06 -3.31
C ALA A 591 -15.33 -0.28 -2.17
N GLU A 592 -14.20 0.43 -2.09
CA GLU A 592 -13.20 0.26 -1.04
C GLU A 592 -13.70 0.70 0.35
N ASP A 593 -14.53 1.75 0.44
CA ASP A 593 -15.10 2.20 1.71
C ASP A 593 -15.97 1.11 2.31
N TYR A 594 -16.79 0.45 1.48
CA TYR A 594 -17.56 -0.70 1.90
C TYR A 594 -16.66 -1.88 2.26
N ALA A 595 -15.69 -2.25 1.41
CA ALA A 595 -14.84 -3.41 1.62
C ALA A 595 -14.11 -3.36 2.97
N PHE A 596 -13.43 -2.26 3.27
CA PHE A 596 -12.65 -2.11 4.50
C PHE A 596 -13.51 -1.85 5.73
N LEU A 597 -14.66 -1.16 5.59
CA LEU A 597 -15.60 -1.03 6.71
C LEU A 597 -16.23 -2.37 7.08
N ILE A 598 -16.64 -3.18 6.10
CA ILE A 598 -17.19 -4.52 6.33
C ILE A 598 -16.16 -5.41 7.04
N ASP A 599 -14.89 -5.42 6.61
CA ASP A 599 -13.85 -6.21 7.28
C ASP A 599 -13.65 -5.77 8.75
N GLY A 600 -13.61 -4.45 9.00
CA GLY A 600 -13.56 -3.90 10.35
C GLY A 600 -14.76 -4.28 11.22
N LEU A 601 -15.97 -4.29 10.66
CA LEU A 601 -17.19 -4.70 11.38
C LEU A 601 -17.22 -6.20 11.68
N LEU A 602 -16.72 -7.03 10.76
CA LEU A 602 -16.57 -8.47 11.01
C LEU A 602 -15.54 -8.73 12.12
N ASP A 603 -14.47 -7.95 12.20
CA ASP A 603 -13.49 -8.05 13.28
C ASP A 603 -14.00 -7.51 14.61
N LEU A 604 -14.84 -6.46 14.59
CA LEU A 604 -15.59 -6.04 15.77
C LEU A 604 -16.56 -7.13 16.24
N TYR A 605 -17.26 -7.80 15.33
CA TYR A 605 -18.08 -8.96 15.67
C TYR A 605 -17.22 -10.06 16.30
N ASP A 606 -16.08 -10.43 15.71
CA ASP A 606 -15.21 -11.46 16.29
C ASP A 606 -14.72 -11.05 17.69
N ALA A 607 -14.36 -9.79 17.92
CA ALA A 607 -13.84 -9.29 19.20
C ALA A 607 -14.90 -9.11 20.30
N THR A 608 -16.18 -8.94 19.94
CA THR A 608 -17.27 -8.59 20.86
C THR A 608 -18.37 -9.63 20.96
N LEU A 609 -18.53 -10.46 19.92
CA LEU A 609 -19.65 -11.37 19.68
C LEU A 609 -21.01 -10.65 19.57
N ASP A 610 -21.00 -9.33 19.36
CA ASP A 610 -22.20 -8.52 19.20
C ASP A 610 -22.72 -8.61 17.75
N LYS A 611 -23.90 -9.21 17.62
CA LYS A 611 -24.54 -9.51 16.33
C LYS A 611 -24.95 -8.24 15.57
N GLU A 612 -25.05 -7.09 16.22
CA GLU A 612 -25.37 -5.83 15.52
C GLU A 612 -24.28 -5.47 14.49
N TRP A 613 -23.01 -5.72 14.80
CA TRP A 613 -21.91 -5.50 13.87
C TRP A 613 -21.98 -6.43 12.67
N LEU A 614 -22.27 -7.71 12.89
CA LEU A 614 -22.46 -8.70 11.82
C LEU A 614 -23.67 -8.36 10.93
N ALA A 615 -24.78 -7.94 11.53
CA ALA A 615 -25.97 -7.52 10.80
C ALA A 615 -25.70 -6.29 9.93
N TRP A 616 -24.96 -5.31 10.45
CA TRP A 616 -24.59 -4.12 9.69
C TRP A 616 -23.60 -4.43 8.56
N ALA A 617 -22.57 -5.25 8.84
CA ALA A 617 -21.63 -5.74 7.84
C ALA A 617 -22.35 -6.44 6.67
N SER A 618 -23.33 -7.29 6.98
CA SER A 618 -24.18 -7.95 5.98
C SER A 618 -24.96 -6.96 5.13
N LYS A 619 -25.59 -5.95 5.74
CA LYS A 619 -26.34 -4.91 5.01
C LYS A 619 -25.43 -4.08 4.09
N LEU A 620 -24.24 -3.73 4.56
CA LEU A 620 -23.25 -3.01 3.76
C LEU A 620 -22.72 -3.87 2.60
N GLN A 621 -22.57 -5.19 2.80
CA GLN A 621 -22.18 -6.11 1.74
C GLN A 621 -23.24 -6.18 0.63
N ASP A 622 -24.53 -6.23 1.00
CA ASP A 622 -25.63 -6.21 0.03
C ASP A 622 -25.64 -4.90 -0.78
N GLU A 623 -25.36 -3.78 -0.12
CA GLU A 623 -25.28 -2.47 -0.74
C GLU A 623 -24.04 -2.30 -1.64
N GLN A 624 -22.91 -2.90 -1.25
CA GLN A 624 -21.71 -2.98 -2.08
C GLN A 624 -21.97 -3.81 -3.34
N LEU A 625 -22.62 -4.96 -3.19
CA LEU A 625 -23.00 -5.83 -4.31
C LEU A 625 -23.92 -5.09 -5.29
N ARG A 626 -24.95 -4.43 -4.78
CA ARG A 626 -25.92 -3.68 -5.58
C ARG A 626 -25.28 -2.57 -6.44
N GLN A 627 -24.31 -1.86 -5.88
CA GLN A 627 -23.74 -0.65 -6.49
C GLN A 627 -22.53 -0.91 -7.39
N PHE A 628 -21.68 -1.87 -7.01
CA PHE A 628 -20.33 -1.99 -7.57
C PHE A 628 -20.07 -3.33 -8.27
N TYR A 629 -20.86 -4.37 -7.96
CA TYR A 629 -20.60 -5.71 -8.49
C TYR A 629 -20.96 -5.82 -9.97
N ASP A 630 -20.04 -6.40 -10.73
CA ASP A 630 -20.16 -6.65 -12.15
C ASP A 630 -20.69 -8.07 -12.40
N TYR A 631 -21.99 -8.25 -12.14
CA TYR A 631 -22.65 -9.55 -12.25
C TYR A 631 -22.40 -10.22 -13.62
N PRO A 632 -22.03 -11.52 -13.64
CA PRO A 632 -21.91 -12.27 -14.88
C PRO A 632 -23.19 -12.25 -15.72
N GLY A 633 -23.03 -12.19 -17.03
CA GLY A 633 -24.12 -12.02 -17.98
C GLY A 633 -23.63 -11.70 -19.39
N HIS A 634 -24.56 -11.48 -20.31
CA HIS A 634 -24.22 -11.11 -21.69
C HIS A 634 -24.27 -9.59 -21.87
N ALA A 635 -23.28 -9.05 -22.56
CA ALA A 635 -23.25 -7.64 -22.93
C ALA A 635 -24.44 -7.30 -23.85
N THR A 636 -25.36 -6.48 -23.35
CA THR A 636 -26.51 -5.96 -24.12
C THR A 636 -26.28 -4.55 -24.66
N SER A 637 -25.16 -3.91 -24.31
CA SER A 637 -24.89 -2.51 -24.62
C SER A 637 -24.11 -2.33 -25.92
N SER A 638 -24.59 -1.43 -26.78
CA SER A 638 -23.90 -0.97 -28.00
C SER A 638 -22.93 0.20 -27.74
N VAL A 639 -22.78 0.64 -26.49
CA VAL A 639 -21.90 1.75 -26.12
C VAL A 639 -20.48 1.24 -25.99
N SER A 640 -19.57 1.77 -26.82
CA SER A 640 -18.14 1.50 -26.73
C SER A 640 -17.41 2.63 -25.99
N PRO A 641 -16.64 2.32 -24.92
CA PRO A 641 -16.50 1.00 -24.31
C PRO A 641 -17.70 0.61 -23.43
N PRO A 642 -17.97 -0.69 -23.25
CA PRO A 642 -19.02 -1.15 -22.35
C PRO A 642 -18.68 -0.77 -20.90
N ARG A 643 -19.69 -0.32 -20.15
CA ARG A 643 -19.54 0.10 -18.73
C ARG A 643 -19.49 -1.06 -17.75
N ARG A 644 -19.74 -2.27 -18.24
CA ARG A 644 -19.75 -3.56 -17.53
C ARG A 644 -19.05 -4.59 -18.41
N SER A 645 -18.15 -5.37 -17.84
CA SER A 645 -17.55 -6.52 -18.52
C SER A 645 -18.33 -7.80 -18.28
N TYR A 646 -19.23 -7.83 -17.28
CA TYR A 646 -19.99 -9.01 -16.88
C TYR A 646 -19.09 -10.20 -16.53
N SER A 647 -17.96 -9.92 -15.89
CA SER A 647 -16.93 -10.92 -15.58
C SER A 647 -16.83 -11.26 -14.09
N GLY A 648 -17.65 -10.64 -13.23
CA GLY A 648 -17.54 -10.76 -11.77
C GLY A 648 -16.67 -9.66 -11.14
N GLY A 649 -16.61 -9.64 -9.81
CA GLY A 649 -15.83 -8.65 -9.07
C GLY A 649 -16.44 -7.24 -9.04
N PHE A 650 -15.76 -6.32 -8.37
CA PHE A 650 -16.25 -5.01 -7.99
C PHE A 650 -15.50 -3.90 -8.71
N TYR A 651 -16.24 -3.04 -9.42
CA TYR A 651 -15.74 -1.75 -9.88
C TYR A 651 -15.53 -0.81 -8.70
N SER A 652 -14.53 0.07 -8.78
CA SER A 652 -14.28 1.08 -7.74
C SER A 652 -15.43 2.08 -7.57
N THR A 653 -16.12 2.41 -8.66
CA THR A 653 -17.18 3.44 -8.73
C THR A 653 -18.54 2.86 -9.12
N GLU A 654 -19.63 3.56 -8.76
CA GLU A 654 -20.96 3.31 -9.33
C GLU A 654 -20.96 3.60 -10.84
N GLU A 655 -21.90 3.01 -11.58
CA GLU A 655 -21.99 3.18 -13.03
C GLU A 655 -22.30 4.63 -13.44
N GLU A 656 -23.14 5.35 -12.70
CA GLU A 656 -23.65 6.67 -13.09
C GLU A 656 -22.72 7.84 -12.69
N THR A 657 -21.80 7.64 -11.76
CA THR A 657 -21.01 8.72 -11.13
C THR A 657 -19.93 9.32 -12.04
N LEU A 658 -19.44 8.57 -13.03
CA LEU A 658 -18.37 9.02 -13.93
C LEU A 658 -18.90 9.42 -15.31
N SER A 659 -18.24 10.43 -15.90
CA SER A 659 -18.38 10.73 -17.34
C SER A 659 -18.17 9.46 -18.16
N LYS A 660 -18.88 9.34 -19.29
CA LYS A 660 -18.72 8.21 -20.24
C LYS A 660 -17.30 8.10 -20.81
N THR A 661 -16.50 9.14 -20.68
CA THR A 661 -15.12 9.19 -21.16
C THR A 661 -14.07 8.72 -20.16
N ILE A 662 -14.45 8.54 -18.87
CA ILE A 662 -13.54 8.07 -17.82
C ILE A 662 -13.73 6.56 -17.61
N LEU A 663 -12.62 5.84 -17.43
CA LEU A 663 -12.61 4.40 -17.20
C LEU A 663 -13.19 4.05 -15.82
N ARG A 664 -13.87 2.90 -15.71
CA ARG A 664 -14.17 2.26 -14.41
C ARG A 664 -13.19 1.12 -14.22
N LEU A 665 -12.51 1.11 -13.09
CA LEU A 665 -11.45 0.13 -12.79
C LEU A 665 -11.94 -0.86 -11.74
N LYS A 666 -11.50 -2.12 -11.85
CA LYS A 666 -11.57 -3.07 -10.73
C LYS A 666 -10.17 -3.15 -10.13
N SER A 667 -10.07 -3.08 -8.81
CA SER A 667 -8.79 -3.21 -8.11
C SER A 667 -8.59 -4.68 -7.71
N GLY A 668 -7.72 -5.39 -8.43
CA GLY A 668 -7.30 -6.75 -8.11
C GLY A 668 -5.86 -6.82 -7.59
N MET A 669 -4.97 -6.01 -8.16
CA MET A 669 -3.57 -5.90 -7.73
C MET A 669 -3.43 -5.19 -6.38
N ASP A 670 -2.56 -5.74 -5.52
CA ASP A 670 -2.17 -5.11 -4.27
C ASP A 670 -1.26 -3.91 -4.55
N LYS A 671 -1.55 -2.81 -3.85
CA LYS A 671 -0.66 -1.64 -3.78
C LYS A 671 0.05 -1.67 -2.43
N LEU A 672 0.21 -0.53 -1.78
CA LEU A 672 0.60 -0.51 -0.35
C LEU A 672 -0.47 -1.18 0.53
N GLN A 673 -1.74 -1.04 0.12
CA GLN A 673 -2.89 -1.67 0.75
C GLN A 673 -3.36 -2.89 -0.05
N PRO A 674 -4.01 -3.87 0.61
CA PRO A 674 -4.70 -4.96 -0.08
C PRO A 674 -5.70 -4.44 -1.11
N SER A 675 -5.89 -5.17 -2.21
CA SER A 675 -6.85 -4.78 -3.23
C SER A 675 -8.30 -4.82 -2.73
N THR A 676 -9.15 -3.93 -3.27
CA THR A 676 -10.57 -3.88 -2.90
C THR A 676 -11.25 -5.24 -3.12
N ASN A 677 -10.95 -5.89 -4.24
CA ASN A 677 -11.55 -7.19 -4.56
C ASN A 677 -11.03 -8.30 -3.64
N ALA A 678 -9.76 -8.28 -3.22
CA ALA A 678 -9.25 -9.24 -2.23
C ALA A 678 -10.01 -9.15 -0.90
N VAL A 679 -10.20 -7.93 -0.40
CA VAL A 679 -10.93 -7.70 0.86
C VAL A 679 -12.40 -8.08 0.73
N SER A 680 -13.05 -7.69 -0.38
CA SER A 680 -14.44 -8.10 -0.66
C SER A 680 -14.60 -9.62 -0.76
N VAL A 681 -13.66 -10.33 -1.40
CA VAL A 681 -13.64 -11.80 -1.44
C VAL A 681 -13.56 -12.40 -0.04
N SER A 682 -12.67 -11.87 0.81
CA SER A 682 -12.58 -12.31 2.20
C SER A 682 -13.89 -12.08 2.97
N ASN A 683 -14.51 -10.91 2.80
CA ASN A 683 -15.78 -10.57 3.43
C ASN A 683 -16.91 -11.50 2.96
N LEU A 684 -17.02 -11.75 1.65
CA LEU A 684 -18.04 -12.64 1.08
C LEU A 684 -17.88 -14.08 1.59
N PHE A 685 -16.66 -14.58 1.70
CA PHE A 685 -16.40 -15.89 2.30
C PHE A 685 -16.80 -15.92 3.79
N ARG A 686 -16.35 -14.94 4.59
CA ARG A 686 -16.68 -14.87 6.03
C ARG A 686 -18.19 -14.77 6.25
N LEU A 687 -18.87 -13.86 5.55
CA LEU A 687 -20.32 -13.67 5.63
C LEU A 687 -21.09 -14.86 5.10
N GLY A 688 -20.61 -15.49 4.03
CA GLY A 688 -21.18 -16.71 3.46
C GLY A 688 -21.15 -17.86 4.46
N THR A 689 -20.04 -18.05 5.16
CA THR A 689 -19.92 -19.07 6.20
C THR A 689 -20.72 -18.72 7.46
N LEU A 690 -20.60 -17.50 7.99
CA LEU A 690 -21.26 -17.06 9.23
C LEU A 690 -22.79 -17.07 9.11
N LEU A 691 -23.34 -16.76 7.93
CA LEU A 691 -24.78 -16.67 7.70
C LEU A 691 -25.33 -17.84 6.87
N VAL A 692 -24.50 -18.86 6.57
CA VAL A 692 -24.87 -20.03 5.76
C VAL A 692 -25.49 -19.61 4.42
N ASN A 693 -24.82 -18.67 3.73
CA ASN A 693 -25.26 -18.10 2.46
C ASN A 693 -24.33 -18.59 1.33
N ALA A 694 -24.79 -19.59 0.60
CA ALA A 694 -24.06 -20.18 -0.53
C ALA A 694 -23.88 -19.21 -1.71
N GLU A 695 -24.81 -18.27 -1.91
CA GLU A 695 -24.71 -17.25 -2.97
C GLU A 695 -23.49 -16.35 -2.73
N ARG A 696 -23.24 -15.92 -1.50
CA ARG A 696 -22.05 -15.11 -1.15
C ARG A 696 -20.75 -15.87 -1.40
N ILE A 697 -20.71 -17.17 -1.09
CA ILE A 697 -19.55 -18.03 -1.39
C ILE A 697 -19.36 -18.12 -2.91
N SER A 698 -20.43 -18.28 -3.69
CA SER A 698 -20.38 -18.31 -5.15
C SER A 698 -19.89 -16.98 -5.73
N LEU A 699 -20.35 -15.85 -5.20
CA LEU A 699 -19.89 -14.51 -5.60
C LEU A 699 -18.40 -14.30 -5.27
N ALA A 700 -17.91 -14.84 -4.15
CA ALA A 700 -16.49 -14.79 -3.83
C ALA A 700 -15.63 -15.55 -4.86
N LYS A 701 -16.04 -16.78 -5.22
CA LYS A 701 -15.38 -17.59 -6.26
C LYS A 701 -15.43 -16.92 -7.63
N THR A 702 -16.59 -16.40 -8.01
CA THR A 702 -16.79 -15.65 -9.26
C THR A 702 -15.91 -14.40 -9.31
N THR A 703 -15.75 -13.70 -8.19
CA THR A 703 -14.84 -12.54 -8.09
C THR A 703 -13.39 -12.95 -8.30
N ILE A 704 -12.94 -14.06 -7.72
CA ILE A 704 -11.59 -14.59 -7.95
C ILE A 704 -11.40 -14.93 -9.44
N GLY A 705 -12.35 -15.66 -10.03
CA GLY A 705 -12.32 -16.04 -11.44
C GLY A 705 -12.28 -14.83 -12.39
N ALA A 706 -12.81 -13.68 -11.99
CA ALA A 706 -12.73 -12.44 -12.77
C ALA A 706 -11.27 -12.03 -13.08
N PHE A 707 -10.34 -12.31 -12.16
CA PHE A 707 -8.92 -11.94 -12.24
C PHE A 707 -8.01 -13.14 -12.58
N GLU A 708 -8.57 -14.27 -13.01
CA GLU A 708 -7.83 -15.51 -13.25
C GLU A 708 -6.69 -15.33 -14.27
N ALA A 709 -6.97 -14.68 -15.39
CA ALA A 709 -5.99 -14.43 -16.45
C ALA A 709 -4.77 -13.63 -15.94
N GLU A 710 -5.01 -12.58 -15.15
CA GLU A 710 -3.96 -11.74 -14.60
C GLU A 710 -3.19 -12.43 -13.47
N ILE A 711 -3.88 -13.22 -12.64
CA ILE A 711 -3.24 -14.01 -11.57
C ILE A 711 -2.32 -15.08 -12.18
N LEU A 712 -2.74 -15.80 -13.22
CA LEU A 712 -1.90 -16.80 -13.88
C LEU A 712 -0.64 -16.19 -14.51
N GLN A 713 -0.72 -14.95 -15.01
CA GLN A 713 0.44 -14.28 -15.60
C GLN A 713 1.36 -13.65 -14.55
N HIS A 714 0.78 -13.03 -13.51
CA HIS A 714 1.50 -12.17 -12.56
C HIS A 714 1.07 -12.40 -11.11
N PRO A 715 1.17 -13.62 -10.56
CA PRO A 715 0.53 -13.98 -9.28
C PRO A 715 1.05 -13.16 -8.09
N TRP A 716 2.31 -12.72 -8.13
CA TRP A 716 2.91 -11.89 -7.06
C TRP A 716 2.29 -10.49 -6.90
N LEU A 717 1.53 -10.00 -7.89
CA LEU A 717 0.81 -8.72 -7.78
C LEU A 717 -0.54 -8.88 -7.06
N PHE A 718 -1.01 -10.11 -6.88
CA PHE A 718 -2.34 -10.44 -6.34
C PHE A 718 -2.26 -11.22 -5.02
N ALA A 719 -1.22 -10.97 -4.22
CA ALA A 719 -0.89 -11.75 -3.02
C ALA A 719 -2.09 -11.87 -2.05
N SER A 720 -2.88 -10.81 -1.88
CA SER A 720 -4.09 -10.83 -1.03
C SER A 720 -5.26 -11.61 -1.66
N LEU A 721 -5.40 -11.61 -3.00
CA LEU A 721 -6.41 -12.40 -3.71
C LEU A 721 -6.07 -13.90 -3.71
N LEU A 722 -4.78 -14.26 -3.75
CA LEU A 722 -4.32 -15.65 -3.62
C LEU A 722 -4.74 -16.30 -2.30
N ILE A 723 -4.90 -15.51 -1.23
CA ILE A 723 -5.48 -15.99 0.04
C ILE A 723 -6.94 -16.43 -0.16
N GLY A 724 -7.67 -15.74 -1.05
CA GLY A 724 -9.01 -16.13 -1.48
C GLY A 724 -9.03 -17.42 -2.28
N VAL A 725 -8.00 -17.70 -3.10
CA VAL A 725 -7.86 -18.97 -3.84
C VAL A 725 -7.77 -20.14 -2.87
N VAL A 726 -7.01 -20.02 -1.78
CA VAL A 726 -6.96 -21.04 -0.72
C VAL A 726 -8.35 -21.31 -0.14
N ALA A 727 -9.09 -20.25 0.22
CA ALA A 727 -10.46 -20.40 0.74
C ALA A 727 -11.44 -20.98 -0.29
N ALA A 728 -11.25 -20.69 -1.57
CA ALA A 728 -12.08 -21.21 -2.65
C ALA A 728 -11.87 -22.72 -2.89
N LYS A 729 -10.62 -23.21 -2.75
CA LYS A 729 -10.23 -24.61 -2.95
C LYS A 729 -10.43 -25.47 -1.71
N LEU A 730 -10.00 -24.99 -0.54
CA LEU A 730 -10.00 -25.76 0.72
C LEU A 730 -11.16 -25.40 1.67
N GLY A 731 -11.92 -24.36 1.34
CA GLY A 731 -12.98 -23.84 2.18
C GLY A 731 -12.52 -22.81 3.20
N VAL A 732 -13.48 -22.15 3.85
CA VAL A 732 -13.24 -21.22 4.95
C VAL A 732 -13.00 -22.03 6.22
N LYS A 733 -11.98 -21.69 7.00
CA LYS A 733 -11.72 -22.37 8.28
C LYS A 733 -12.76 -21.99 9.32
N GLU A 734 -13.63 -22.95 9.63
CA GLU A 734 -14.63 -22.83 10.70
C GLU A 734 -14.01 -23.15 12.06
N VAL A 735 -14.05 -22.19 12.98
CA VAL A 735 -13.71 -22.41 14.39
C VAL A 735 -14.99 -22.47 15.20
N LYS A 736 -15.39 -23.68 15.60
CA LYS A 736 -16.61 -23.93 16.37
C LYS A 736 -16.29 -23.95 17.86
N LEU A 737 -16.85 -23.01 18.62
CA LEU A 737 -16.68 -22.91 20.07
C LEU A 737 -18.03 -22.96 20.77
N ALA A 738 -18.09 -23.62 21.93
CA ALA A 738 -19.28 -23.53 22.79
C ALA A 738 -19.43 -22.11 23.33
N ALA A 739 -20.67 -21.63 23.46
CA ALA A 739 -20.93 -20.39 24.17
C ALA A 739 -20.30 -20.47 25.58
N GLY A 740 -19.61 -19.40 25.99
CA GLY A 740 -18.88 -19.37 27.27
C GLY A 740 -17.47 -19.99 27.26
N ASP A 741 -17.01 -20.60 26.16
CA ASP A 741 -15.63 -21.13 26.04
C ASP A 741 -14.57 -20.02 25.94
N LYS A 742 -14.20 -19.47 27.09
CA LYS A 742 -13.21 -18.38 27.20
C LYS A 742 -11.82 -18.77 26.72
N GLU A 743 -11.44 -20.04 26.92
CA GLU A 743 -10.11 -20.52 26.55
C GLU A 743 -10.03 -20.77 25.03
N GLY A 744 -11.08 -21.35 24.43
CA GLY A 744 -11.21 -21.44 22.98
C GLY A 744 -11.19 -20.07 22.32
N LEU A 745 -11.91 -19.08 22.89
CA LEU A 745 -11.90 -17.70 22.39
C LEU A 745 -10.51 -17.07 22.51
N ARG A 746 -9.84 -17.25 23.64
CA ARG A 746 -8.47 -16.78 23.82
C ARG A 746 -7.55 -17.34 22.74
N ARG A 747 -7.60 -18.66 22.51
CA ARG A 747 -6.81 -19.32 21.44
C ARG A 747 -7.14 -18.79 20.06
N TYR A 748 -8.42 -18.52 19.78
CA TYR A 748 -8.85 -17.94 18.51
C TYR A 748 -8.22 -16.56 18.28
N TYR A 749 -8.21 -15.70 19.30
CA TYR A 749 -7.67 -14.34 19.20
C TYR A 749 -6.14 -14.26 19.21
N THR A 750 -5.46 -15.24 19.81
CA THR A 750 -4.00 -15.28 19.90
C THR A 750 -3.33 -16.07 18.76
N LEU A 751 -4.07 -16.39 17.70
CA LEU A 751 -3.51 -16.98 16.50
C LEU A 751 -3.34 -15.92 15.40
N PRO A 752 -2.24 -15.97 14.62
CA PRO A 752 -2.09 -15.13 13.44
C PRO A 752 -3.25 -15.31 12.46
N ARG A 753 -3.63 -14.22 11.79
CA ARG A 753 -4.59 -14.27 10.68
C ARG A 753 -3.91 -14.92 9.50
N ALA A 754 -4.32 -16.16 9.17
CA ALA A 754 -3.83 -16.93 8.03
C ALA A 754 -4.79 -16.86 6.85
N GLU A 755 -5.79 -17.74 6.84
CA GLU A 755 -6.86 -17.80 5.84
C GLU A 755 -8.13 -17.06 6.29
N ALA A 756 -9.15 -17.03 5.42
CA ALA A 756 -10.48 -16.65 5.81
C ALA A 756 -10.99 -17.59 6.91
N ARG A 757 -11.34 -17.03 8.07
CA ARG A 757 -11.81 -17.78 9.25
C ARG A 757 -13.16 -17.26 9.69
N ALA A 758 -14.01 -18.17 10.15
CA ALA A 758 -15.32 -17.84 10.72
C ALA A 758 -15.45 -18.43 12.12
N LEU A 759 -15.73 -17.58 13.10
CA LEU A 759 -16.01 -17.99 14.47
C LEU A 759 -17.50 -18.34 14.62
N ILE A 760 -17.80 -19.61 14.91
CA ILE A 760 -19.17 -20.13 15.04
C ILE A 760 -19.41 -20.53 16.50
N LEU A 761 -20.33 -19.83 17.16
CA LEU A 761 -20.76 -20.19 18.52
C LEU A 761 -21.83 -21.27 18.47
N THR A 762 -21.57 -22.40 19.13
CA THR A 762 -22.56 -23.45 19.35
C THR A 762 -23.27 -23.24 20.69
N PRO A 763 -24.56 -23.62 20.82
CA PRO A 763 -25.26 -23.55 22.10
C PRO A 763 -24.50 -24.33 23.18
N GLU A 764 -24.49 -23.83 24.42
CA GLU A 764 -24.02 -24.61 25.57
C GLU A 764 -24.81 -25.94 25.59
N ARG A 765 -24.11 -27.08 25.48
CA ARG A 765 -24.75 -28.36 25.80
C ARG A 765 -25.18 -28.29 27.26
N GLU A 766 -26.48 -28.42 27.52
CA GLU A 766 -26.97 -28.75 28.86
C GLU A 766 -26.17 -29.96 29.35
N ALA A 767 -25.35 -29.76 30.38
CA ALA A 767 -24.50 -30.80 30.94
C ALA A 767 -25.38 -31.88 31.60
N GLY A 768 -25.77 -32.89 30.83
CA GLY A 768 -26.12 -34.20 31.35
C GLY A 768 -24.85 -34.98 31.68
N PRO A 769 -24.74 -35.64 32.85
CA PRO A 769 -23.54 -36.33 33.24
C PRO A 769 -23.51 -37.72 32.57
N GLU A 770 -22.76 -37.88 31.49
CA GLU A 770 -22.00 -39.08 31.13
C GLU A 770 -21.50 -39.01 29.69
N ALA A 771 -20.17 -39.10 29.52
CA ALA A 771 -19.48 -40.08 28.69
C ALA A 771 -18.21 -39.49 28.09
N ALA A 772 -17.10 -40.13 28.46
CA ALA A 772 -15.74 -39.87 28.02
C ALA A 772 -15.46 -40.46 26.62
N ALA A 773 -14.39 -39.91 26.03
CA ALA A 773 -13.60 -40.38 24.87
C ALA A 773 -14.10 -40.05 23.44
N PRO A 774 -13.24 -39.45 22.58
CA PRO A 774 -13.46 -39.42 21.14
C PRO A 774 -12.83 -40.65 20.49
N GLU A 775 -13.64 -41.55 19.93
CA GLU A 775 -13.18 -42.55 18.96
C GLU A 775 -13.30 -41.98 17.54
N VAL A 776 -12.19 -42.05 16.81
CA VAL A 776 -12.11 -41.86 15.36
C VAL A 776 -12.65 -43.12 14.68
N ARG A 777 -13.67 -43.00 13.85
CA ARG A 777 -14.00 -44.03 12.84
C ARG A 777 -14.36 -43.42 11.50
N ALA A 778 -13.70 -43.96 10.49
CA ALA A 778 -13.88 -43.70 9.07
C ALA A 778 -15.29 -44.10 8.60
N ALA A 779 -15.83 -43.31 7.67
CA ALA A 779 -17.06 -43.62 6.95
C ALA A 779 -16.72 -44.45 5.70
N GLU A 780 -17.21 -45.69 5.66
CA GLU A 780 -17.41 -46.45 4.42
C GLU A 780 -18.90 -46.71 4.22
N GLY A 781 -19.27 -46.78 2.94
CA GLY A 781 -20.61 -46.52 2.41
C GLY A 781 -21.69 -47.56 2.71
N GLY A 782 -22.92 -47.13 2.46
CA GLY A 782 -24.11 -47.97 2.49
C GLY A 782 -25.18 -47.39 1.56
N GLU A 783 -25.02 -47.63 0.25
CA GLU A 783 -26.08 -47.44 -0.73
C GLU A 783 -27.12 -48.56 -0.64
N ASP A 784 -28.36 -48.12 -0.81
CA ASP A 784 -29.60 -48.87 -0.66
C ASP A 784 -29.79 -49.93 -1.75
N LYS A 785 -30.17 -51.15 -1.34
CA LYS A 785 -30.47 -52.27 -2.24
C LYS A 785 -31.92 -52.21 -2.73
N ALA A 786 -32.10 -52.26 -4.05
CA ALA A 786 -33.29 -52.82 -4.67
C ALA A 786 -32.90 -53.78 -5.80
N GLN A 787 -33.26 -55.06 -5.67
CA GLN A 787 -33.29 -56.06 -6.74
C GLN A 787 -34.55 -56.91 -6.59
N PRO A 788 -35.21 -57.28 -7.71
CA PRO A 788 -36.04 -58.48 -7.74
C PRO A 788 -35.36 -59.64 -8.49
N ALA A 789 -35.76 -60.82 -8.03
CA ALA A 789 -35.44 -62.20 -8.39
C ALA A 789 -35.22 -62.58 -9.87
N GLY A 790 -34.40 -63.62 -10.08
CA GLY A 790 -34.52 -64.53 -11.23
C GLY A 790 -33.36 -65.50 -11.49
N THR A 791 -33.58 -66.80 -11.18
CA THR A 791 -33.08 -68.03 -11.86
C THR A 791 -31.57 -68.31 -12.02
N LYS A 792 -31.03 -69.30 -11.29
CA LYS A 792 -30.73 -70.71 -11.72
C LYS A 792 -29.72 -70.84 -12.88
N GLU A 793 -28.53 -71.40 -12.60
CA GLU A 793 -28.08 -72.71 -13.13
C GLU A 793 -26.68 -73.16 -12.63
N THR A 794 -26.70 -74.36 -12.05
CA THR A 794 -25.77 -75.50 -11.91
C THR A 794 -24.30 -75.55 -12.44
N LYS A 795 -23.49 -76.24 -11.59
CA LYS A 795 -22.45 -77.28 -11.87
C LYS A 795 -21.04 -76.83 -12.35
N VAL A 796 -19.90 -77.45 -12.00
CA VAL A 796 -19.47 -78.53 -11.07
C VAL A 796 -17.92 -78.69 -11.17
N GLU A 797 -17.28 -79.24 -10.11
CA GLU A 797 -15.94 -79.92 -10.05
C GLU A 797 -14.67 -79.07 -10.34
N GLU A 798 -13.48 -79.25 -9.75
CA GLU A 798 -12.86 -80.29 -8.91
C GLU A 798 -11.57 -79.71 -8.24
N GLU A 799 -11.25 -80.15 -7.02
CA GLU A 799 -9.95 -80.02 -6.30
C GLU A 799 -8.86 -80.95 -6.91
N PRO A 800 -7.54 -80.98 -6.54
CA PRO A 800 -6.95 -80.66 -5.22
C PRO A 800 -5.53 -80.01 -5.14
N ALA A 801 -5.28 -79.37 -3.98
CA ALA A 801 -4.14 -79.29 -3.03
C ALA A 801 -2.71 -79.87 -3.34
N PRO A 802 -1.70 -79.72 -2.44
CA PRO A 802 -1.06 -78.52 -1.84
C PRO A 802 0.51 -78.69 -1.72
N VAL A 803 1.17 -78.04 -0.72
CA VAL A 803 2.53 -78.26 -0.11
C VAL A 803 3.50 -77.06 -0.33
N THR A 804 3.58 -76.07 0.58
CA THR A 804 4.47 -75.88 1.79
C THR A 804 5.96 -75.69 1.45
N THR A 805 6.83 -74.88 2.09
CA THR A 805 6.88 -74.11 3.35
C THR A 805 8.21 -73.31 3.39
N ASP A 806 8.24 -72.28 4.25
CA ASP A 806 9.37 -71.76 5.05
C ASP A 806 10.49 -70.85 4.47
N ALA A 807 10.70 -69.77 5.22
CA ALA A 807 11.84 -68.84 5.25
C ALA A 807 12.90 -69.32 6.30
N PRO A 808 13.89 -68.54 6.83
CA PRO A 808 14.50 -67.25 6.42
C PRO A 808 16.07 -67.21 6.55
N VAL A 809 16.65 -66.01 6.41
CA VAL A 809 17.91 -65.48 7.04
C VAL A 809 19.27 -65.52 6.26
N ALA A 810 19.76 -64.29 6.01
CA ALA A 810 21.12 -63.71 6.01
C ALA A 810 22.34 -64.38 5.32
N GLY A 811 23.18 -63.52 4.72
CA GLY A 811 24.62 -63.76 4.61
C GLY A 811 25.24 -63.28 3.30
N GLU A 812 26.17 -62.35 3.41
CA GLU A 812 27.07 -61.83 2.36
C GLU A 812 27.81 -62.93 1.58
N ALA A 813 28.08 -62.67 0.29
CA ALA A 813 29.40 -62.69 -0.36
C ALA A 813 29.31 -63.09 -1.85
N ASP A 814 29.75 -62.17 -2.70
CA ASP A 814 30.16 -62.30 -4.11
C ASP A 814 31.28 -63.36 -4.27
N PRO A 815 31.69 -63.84 -5.48
CA PRO A 815 31.95 -63.01 -6.68
C PRO A 815 31.76 -63.65 -8.09
N ALA A 816 32.07 -62.83 -9.11
CA ALA A 816 32.66 -63.17 -10.43
C ALA A 816 31.66 -63.65 -11.52
N ASP A 817 31.69 -63.22 -12.80
CA ASP A 817 32.68 -62.54 -13.66
C ASP A 817 31.95 -61.92 -14.87
N GLY A 818 32.57 -60.93 -15.54
CA GLY A 818 32.28 -60.66 -16.96
C GLY A 818 32.41 -59.22 -17.48
N GLU A 819 33.65 -58.70 -17.53
CA GLU A 819 34.30 -57.93 -18.63
C GLU A 819 33.55 -56.78 -19.37
N GLY A 820 34.12 -55.59 -19.61
CA GLY A 820 35.53 -55.22 -19.49
C GLY A 820 35.88 -53.74 -19.81
N GLU A 821 37.16 -53.49 -19.54
CA GLU A 821 38.13 -52.47 -20.04
C GLU A 821 37.88 -50.98 -19.72
N GLU A 822 38.49 -50.35 -18.70
CA GLU A 822 39.92 -50.04 -18.41
C GLU A 822 40.55 -48.96 -19.32
N LYS A 823 40.70 -47.69 -18.84
CA LYS A 823 41.81 -47.08 -18.03
C LYS A 823 42.90 -46.44 -18.92
N PRO A 824 43.94 -45.71 -18.42
CA PRO A 824 44.35 -45.37 -17.03
C PRO A 824 44.67 -43.84 -16.83
N VAL A 825 45.07 -43.21 -15.71
CA VAL A 825 45.42 -43.55 -14.30
C VAL A 825 45.60 -42.24 -13.47
N ALA A 826 45.14 -42.30 -12.20
CA ALA A 826 45.63 -41.75 -10.90
C ALA A 826 46.18 -40.30 -10.76
N ALA A 827 46.20 -39.62 -9.60
CA ALA A 827 45.98 -39.95 -8.18
C ALA A 827 45.70 -38.62 -7.41
N GLU A 828 45.01 -38.69 -6.26
CA GLU A 828 44.99 -37.65 -5.19
C GLU A 828 46.32 -37.68 -4.38
N PRO A 829 46.56 -36.92 -3.27
CA PRO A 829 45.77 -35.89 -2.55
C PRO A 829 46.60 -34.65 -2.08
N GLY A 830 45.99 -33.69 -1.36
CA GLY A 830 46.72 -32.92 -0.33
C GLY A 830 46.55 -31.40 -0.30
N ALA A 831 46.52 -30.88 0.92
CA ALA A 831 46.45 -29.47 1.31
C ALA A 831 47.79 -28.70 1.17
N VAL A 832 47.73 -27.38 1.44
CA VAL A 832 48.76 -26.43 1.93
C VAL A 832 49.02 -25.21 1.01
N ALA A 833 49.23 -24.07 1.69
CA ALA A 833 49.33 -22.67 1.27
C ALA A 833 50.69 -22.22 0.66
N VAL A 834 50.80 -20.89 0.45
CA VAL A 834 52.02 -20.03 0.26
C VAL A 834 52.52 -19.95 -1.20
N ALA A 835 53.00 -18.86 -1.80
CA ALA A 835 52.97 -17.38 -1.68
C ALA A 835 53.73 -16.83 -2.93
N GLU A 836 54.10 -15.54 -2.90
CA GLU A 836 55.13 -14.83 -3.72
C GLU A 836 54.68 -14.24 -5.07
N ASP A 837 55.04 -13.01 -5.46
CA ASP A 837 55.73 -11.88 -4.82
C ASP A 837 55.72 -10.69 -5.79
N LYS A 838 56.08 -9.49 -5.29
CA LYS A 838 56.71 -8.32 -5.96
C LYS A 838 55.97 -6.97 -5.90
N GLU A 839 56.38 -6.21 -4.90
CA GLU A 839 56.63 -4.74 -4.87
C GLU A 839 57.86 -4.35 -5.76
N PRO A 840 58.24 -3.05 -6.01
CA PRO A 840 58.32 -1.95 -5.00
C PRO A 840 58.11 -0.47 -5.42
N VAL A 841 57.71 0.33 -4.40
CA VAL A 841 58.28 1.60 -3.85
C VAL A 841 58.85 2.71 -4.77
N GLU A 842 58.34 3.96 -4.62
CA GLU A 842 59.09 5.14 -4.09
C GLU A 842 58.20 6.38 -3.84
N ALA A 843 58.60 7.19 -2.85
CA ALA A 843 57.84 8.28 -2.23
C ALA A 843 58.62 9.62 -2.24
N VAL A 844 57.92 10.69 -1.83
CA VAL A 844 58.35 11.93 -1.12
C VAL A 844 58.09 13.28 -1.83
N ALA A 845 57.49 14.20 -1.05
CA ALA A 845 56.92 15.55 -1.27
C ALA A 845 57.98 16.68 -1.48
N PRO A 846 57.73 18.03 -1.32
CA PRO A 846 56.51 18.87 -1.15
C PRO A 846 56.50 20.22 -1.96
N GLY A 847 55.40 21.00 -1.90
CA GLY A 847 55.48 22.48 -1.86
C GLY A 847 54.85 23.34 -2.99
N LEU A 848 53.93 24.22 -2.55
CA LEU A 848 53.77 25.65 -2.91
C LEU A 848 53.21 26.13 -4.28
N THR A 849 52.21 27.02 -4.13
CA THR A 849 51.86 28.24 -4.92
C THR A 849 50.96 28.16 -6.16
N GLY A 850 49.91 29.01 -6.17
CA GLY A 850 49.52 29.78 -7.36
C GLY A 850 48.12 29.54 -7.96
N VAL A 851 47.17 30.41 -7.61
CA VAL A 851 45.98 30.81 -8.40
C VAL A 851 46.44 31.60 -9.66
N PRO A 852 45.64 31.93 -10.72
CA PRO A 852 44.58 31.25 -11.48
C PRO A 852 44.87 31.18 -13.02
N LYS A 853 44.01 30.50 -13.79
CA LYS A 853 43.36 31.07 -14.98
C LYS A 853 42.14 30.27 -15.40
#